data_AF-A0A0F6U6H4-F1
#
_entry.id   AF-A0A0F6U6H4-F1
#
_cell.length_a   1.000
_cell.length_b   1.000
_cell.length_c   1.000
_cell.angle_alpha   90.00
_cell.angle_beta   90.00
_cell.angle_gamma   90.00
#
_symmetry.space_group_name_H-M   'P 1'
#
loop_
_entity.id
_entity.type
_entity.pdbx_description
1 polymer ?
#
loop_
_entity_poly.entity_id
_entity_poly.type
_entity_poly.pdbx_seq_one_letter_code
_entity_poly.pdbx_strand_id
1 'polypeptide(L)'
;MSNFIQRILSGEFSLEEYADTEKERLVYELISRLPVSSLLKVREQLKGKVVSESYKVIGKITHPDSTIPIPGLEVELWDRDLFGMKDFLGSGITVRDGSFEIFYDPKAAGLGDDPDLELRIFDPTQTVIVEGKSVRRKNLIEVIKGAENVKEAVYNFGQLSISYYEYDPDYAQYFPYCVPKSIKHDFVPEALAITLESVAKYGKITDAIIQKNRRDPSKPSYDEIQKSFPETLTIILEKEKPGFTRSDEFFGDRMLNGFNPVVFKKDKNNPLLYTTSFNGEKFSLTGKIDLPNYKVKFELKNEQLLPVEITLQFRENNSTKPNPPLKEPQTYRPTDGKKWLQAKRVVRATHLGVLGEVKAHLSQCHFNMEQYSISLLRNVRKNPLRDLLYPHLKEVVHINNFGRRILMDPKGGFFAKLEPMPIIPDMLKWVRSNVGSYDWTDWQPRKPLCESHTYAKIGNLYWDILTTYVDSFFDEHRDGIVSNWDEIFRFSEDLVQHSVAHVALTMEQVDDGDEWYDLNEIDHSSNPRREVNGEIKAVRPITSSTTATEKDIANLKQVCKYVIYQTTYWHSCIHNEHNPEFGELKYGNLLRNGSMADEDDESVMPGQEAASIILGASNMLTNFKYGYILKNEDGDIPPKLIELVASKKAEFEKLGFDLNTLRSRLNS
;
A
#
# COMPACT_ATOMS: atom_id res chain seq x y z
N MET A 1 -13.12 34.91 -16.76
CA MET A 1 -13.09 35.32 -15.31
C MET A 1 -14.32 34.92 -14.45
N SER A 2 -15.55 34.93 -14.99
CA SER A 2 -16.79 34.75 -14.18
C SER A 2 -17.05 33.32 -13.67
N ASN A 3 -16.85 32.32 -14.53
CA ASN A 3 -17.14 30.92 -14.22
C ASN A 3 -16.13 30.31 -13.23
N PHE A 4 -14.85 30.67 -13.34
CA PHE A 4 -13.77 30.13 -12.52
C PHE A 4 -13.82 30.57 -11.05
N ILE A 5 -14.16 31.85 -10.80
CA ILE A 5 -14.32 32.36 -9.43
C ILE A 5 -15.59 31.77 -8.79
N GLN A 6 -16.68 31.60 -9.55
CA GLN A 6 -17.92 31.00 -9.06
C GLN A 6 -17.73 29.55 -8.61
N ARG A 7 -16.88 28.83 -9.34
CA ARG A 7 -16.40 27.48 -9.11
C ARG A 7 -15.56 27.35 -7.83
N ILE A 8 -14.53 28.19 -7.65
CA ILE A 8 -13.75 28.27 -6.40
C ILE A 8 -14.65 28.56 -5.18
N LEU A 9 -15.63 29.44 -5.33
CA LEU A 9 -16.54 29.85 -4.26
C LEU A 9 -17.63 28.86 -3.92
N SER A 10 -17.89 27.91 -4.80
CA SER A 10 -18.83 26.81 -4.57
C SER A 10 -18.20 25.63 -3.82
N GLY A 11 -16.87 25.64 -3.60
CA GLY A 11 -16.16 24.48 -3.07
C GLY A 11 -16.04 23.34 -4.10
N GLU A 12 -16.04 23.65 -5.39
CA GLU A 12 -15.77 22.67 -6.47
C GLU A 12 -14.27 22.56 -6.82
N PHE A 13 -13.38 23.40 -6.24
CA PHE A 13 -11.95 23.48 -6.61
C PHE A 13 -11.02 23.64 -5.41
N SER A 14 -9.84 23.03 -5.49
CA SER A 14 -8.65 23.37 -4.70
C SER A 14 -7.72 24.25 -5.55
N LEU A 15 -7.08 25.25 -4.93
CA LEU A 15 -6.32 26.32 -5.63
C LEU A 15 -4.92 25.88 -6.11
N GLU A 16 -4.48 24.67 -5.75
CA GLU A 16 -3.09 24.22 -5.95
C GLU A 16 -2.88 23.46 -7.28
N GLU A 17 -3.95 23.03 -7.95
CA GLU A 17 -3.87 22.04 -9.05
C GLU A 17 -3.99 22.64 -10.47
N TYR A 18 -4.00 23.97 -10.62
CA TYR A 18 -4.36 24.64 -11.90
C TYR A 18 -3.30 25.59 -12.50
N ALA A 19 -2.13 25.75 -11.87
CA ALA A 19 -1.11 26.71 -12.30
C ALA A 19 0.03 26.01 -13.07
N ASP A 20 0.17 26.34 -14.36
CA ASP A 20 1.32 25.92 -15.18
C ASP A 20 2.56 26.79 -14.88
N THR A 21 2.37 27.93 -14.21
CA THR A 21 3.43 28.91 -13.93
C THR A 21 3.37 29.47 -12.51
N GLU A 22 4.52 29.86 -11.97
CA GLU A 22 4.68 30.47 -10.64
C GLU A 22 3.92 31.81 -10.49
N LYS A 23 3.74 32.53 -11.61
CA LYS A 23 2.97 33.79 -11.67
C LYS A 23 1.47 33.55 -11.43
N GLU A 24 0.91 32.49 -12.00
CA GLU A 24 -0.49 32.10 -11.77
C GLU A 24 -0.70 31.69 -10.32
N ARG A 25 0.22 30.92 -9.75
CA ARG A 25 0.18 30.49 -8.34
C ARG A 25 0.11 31.68 -7.36
N LEU A 26 0.89 32.73 -7.59
CA LEU A 26 0.89 33.95 -6.77
C LEU A 26 -0.39 34.78 -6.90
N VAL A 27 -0.99 34.85 -8.09
CA VAL A 27 -2.28 35.52 -8.31
C VAL A 27 -3.40 34.77 -7.58
N TYR A 28 -3.37 33.43 -7.58
CA TYR A 28 -4.34 32.59 -6.88
C TYR A 28 -4.22 32.69 -5.34
N GLU A 29 -3.00 32.78 -4.81
CA GLU A 29 -2.77 33.01 -3.37
C GLU A 29 -3.27 34.39 -2.90
N LEU A 30 -3.35 35.36 -3.80
CA LEU A 30 -3.92 36.68 -3.51
C LEU A 30 -5.46 36.64 -3.43
N ILE A 31 -6.10 35.84 -4.29
CA ILE A 31 -7.56 35.68 -4.36
C ILE A 31 -8.11 34.92 -3.15
N SER A 32 -7.38 33.92 -2.65
CA SER A 32 -7.77 33.12 -1.49
C SER A 32 -7.79 33.91 -0.17
N ARG A 33 -7.18 35.08 -0.14
CA ARG A 33 -7.13 36.00 1.02
C ARG A 33 -8.28 37.03 1.02
N LEU A 34 -9.20 36.99 0.06
CA LEU A 34 -10.31 37.94 -0.02
C LEU A 34 -11.48 37.57 0.92
N PRO A 35 -12.19 38.56 1.51
CA PRO A 35 -13.36 38.31 2.34
C PRO A 35 -14.53 37.68 1.57
N VAL A 36 -15.22 36.70 2.19
CA VAL A 36 -16.38 35.97 1.62
C VAL A 36 -17.48 36.90 1.10
N SER A 37 -17.67 38.07 1.70
CA SER A 37 -18.66 39.07 1.26
C SER A 37 -18.32 39.75 -0.07
N SER A 38 -17.02 39.95 -0.37
CA SER A 38 -16.55 40.45 -1.66
C SER A 38 -16.75 39.41 -2.77
N LEU A 39 -16.55 38.15 -2.42
CA LEU A 39 -16.73 37.00 -3.30
C LEU A 39 -18.21 36.76 -3.65
N LEU A 40 -19.14 36.99 -2.72
CA LEU A 40 -20.59 36.94 -2.96
C LEU A 40 -21.10 38.08 -3.85
N LYS A 41 -20.52 39.28 -3.78
CA LYS A 41 -20.82 40.37 -4.72
C LYS A 41 -20.38 40.08 -6.14
N VAL A 42 -19.23 39.41 -6.29
CA VAL A 42 -18.74 38.90 -7.57
C VAL A 42 -19.71 37.83 -8.10
N ARG A 43 -20.21 36.90 -7.26
CA ARG A 43 -21.22 35.90 -7.64
C ARG A 43 -22.52 36.48 -8.22
N GLU A 44 -23.03 37.60 -7.70
CA GLU A 44 -24.26 38.23 -8.21
C GLU A 44 -24.06 38.91 -9.58
N GLN A 45 -22.86 39.41 -9.87
CA GLN A 45 -22.54 40.03 -11.16
C GLN A 45 -22.26 39.00 -12.26
N LEU A 46 -22.09 37.72 -11.91
CA LEU A 46 -21.61 36.65 -12.79
C LEU A 46 -22.65 35.59 -13.11
N LYS A 47 -23.95 35.87 -12.95
CA LYS A 47 -25.01 35.00 -13.52
C LYS A 47 -24.84 34.91 -15.03
N GLY A 48 -24.17 33.83 -15.46
CA GLY A 48 -23.81 33.56 -16.85
C GLY A 48 -25.04 33.50 -17.74
N LYS A 49 -24.93 34.14 -18.90
CA LYS A 49 -25.84 33.95 -20.02
C LYS A 49 -25.78 32.49 -20.46
N VAL A 50 -26.95 31.95 -20.79
CA VAL A 50 -27.10 30.69 -21.52
C VAL A 50 -26.21 30.76 -22.76
N VAL A 51 -25.20 29.90 -22.80
CA VAL A 51 -24.31 29.70 -23.96
C VAL A 51 -25.22 29.18 -25.08
N SER A 52 -25.26 29.86 -26.23
CA SER A 52 -25.85 29.23 -27.41
C SER A 52 -24.94 28.08 -27.84
N GLU A 53 -25.47 26.86 -27.92
CA GLU A 53 -24.77 25.63 -28.38
C GLU A 53 -24.41 25.71 -29.88
N SER A 54 -23.64 26.72 -30.30
CA SER A 54 -23.35 26.98 -31.71
C SER A 54 -22.16 26.19 -32.25
N TYR A 55 -21.23 25.79 -31.38
CA TYR A 55 -20.01 25.07 -31.73
C TYR A 55 -19.83 23.86 -30.80
N LYS A 56 -19.13 22.83 -31.29
CA LYS A 56 -18.77 21.67 -30.48
C LYS A 56 -17.38 21.15 -30.78
N VAL A 57 -16.77 20.55 -29.77
CA VAL A 57 -15.57 19.73 -29.93
C VAL A 57 -15.90 18.28 -29.63
N ILE A 58 -15.27 17.39 -30.38
CA ILE A 58 -15.39 15.94 -30.20
C ILE A 58 -14.00 15.29 -30.15
N GLY A 59 -13.93 14.11 -29.56
CA GLY A 59 -12.72 13.30 -29.55
C GLY A 59 -12.96 11.98 -28.84
N LYS A 60 -11.89 11.19 -28.71
CA LYS A 60 -11.92 9.90 -28.01
C LYS A 60 -10.66 9.67 -27.22
N ILE A 61 -10.78 9.31 -25.95
CA ILE A 61 -9.64 9.05 -25.06
C ILE A 61 -9.44 7.53 -24.89
N THR A 62 -8.22 7.06 -25.13
CA THR A 62 -7.83 5.65 -25.01
C THR A 62 -6.54 5.48 -24.21
N HIS A 63 -6.32 4.26 -23.70
CA HIS A 63 -4.99 3.84 -23.25
C HIS A 63 -3.99 3.79 -24.43
N PRO A 64 -2.66 3.89 -24.20
CA PRO A 64 -1.68 4.04 -25.27
C PRO A 64 -1.57 2.83 -26.20
N ASP A 65 -1.78 1.62 -25.69
CA ASP A 65 -1.31 0.40 -26.35
C ASP A 65 -2.42 -0.43 -27.01
N SER A 66 -3.69 -0.04 -26.87
CA SER A 66 -4.76 -1.05 -26.98
C SER A 66 -6.08 -0.64 -27.60
N THR A 67 -6.26 0.60 -28.11
CA THR A 67 -7.60 1.15 -28.47
C THR A 67 -8.64 1.04 -27.33
N ILE A 68 -8.23 0.60 -26.14
CA ILE A 68 -9.10 0.42 -24.99
C ILE A 68 -9.55 1.81 -24.54
N PRO A 69 -10.86 2.07 -24.54
CA PRO A 69 -11.39 3.37 -24.17
C PRO A 69 -11.25 3.64 -22.67
N ILE A 70 -11.10 4.92 -22.31
CA ILE A 70 -11.13 5.37 -20.90
C ILE A 70 -12.43 6.13 -20.64
N PRO A 71 -13.49 5.46 -20.15
CA PRO A 71 -14.77 6.11 -19.85
C PRO A 71 -14.74 6.85 -18.51
N GLY A 72 -15.67 7.78 -18.32
CA GLY A 72 -15.91 8.45 -17.05
C GLY A 72 -14.85 9.48 -16.65
N LEU A 73 -14.02 9.92 -17.58
CA LEU A 73 -13.12 11.07 -17.40
C LEU A 73 -13.90 12.36 -17.59
N GLU A 74 -13.69 13.34 -16.71
CA GLU A 74 -14.18 14.68 -16.92
C GLU A 74 -13.24 15.41 -17.89
N VAL A 75 -13.81 16.13 -18.85
CA VAL A 75 -13.05 16.90 -19.83
C VAL A 75 -13.52 18.33 -19.86
N GLU A 76 -12.59 19.28 -19.91
CA GLU A 76 -12.88 20.70 -19.99
C GLU A 76 -12.16 21.32 -21.18
N LEU A 77 -12.88 22.15 -21.93
CA LEU A 77 -12.34 22.90 -23.04
C LEU A 77 -12.03 24.33 -22.57
N TRP A 78 -10.83 24.78 -22.88
CA TRP A 78 -10.31 26.09 -22.53
C TRP A 78 -9.74 26.78 -23.77
N ASP A 79 -9.70 28.10 -23.72
CA ASP A 79 -9.00 28.96 -24.65
C ASP A 79 -7.62 29.34 -24.08
N ARG A 80 -6.56 29.19 -24.89
CA ARG A 80 -5.16 29.35 -24.48
C ARG A 80 -4.53 30.61 -25.05
N ASP A 81 -4.71 31.74 -24.36
CA ASP A 81 -4.03 32.97 -24.76
C ASP A 81 -2.55 32.98 -24.37
N LEU A 82 -1.68 33.32 -25.34
CA LEU A 82 -0.23 33.50 -25.13
C LEU A 82 0.13 34.58 -24.08
N PHE A 83 -0.74 35.58 -23.91
CA PHE A 83 -0.51 36.71 -22.98
C PHE A 83 -1.73 37.05 -22.10
N GLY A 84 -2.84 36.33 -22.26
CA GLY A 84 -4.11 36.49 -21.55
C GLY A 84 -4.32 35.49 -20.42
N MET A 85 -5.47 35.56 -19.75
CA MET A 85 -5.89 34.53 -18.80
C MET A 85 -6.67 33.47 -19.58
N LYS A 86 -6.30 32.19 -19.43
CA LYS A 86 -7.01 31.09 -20.09
C LYS A 86 -8.50 31.11 -19.74
N ASP A 87 -9.39 31.10 -20.75
CA ASP A 87 -10.83 31.21 -20.54
C ASP A 87 -11.55 29.86 -20.72
N PHE A 88 -12.49 29.56 -19.82
CA PHE A 88 -13.25 28.30 -19.86
C PHE A 88 -14.34 28.36 -20.92
N LEU A 89 -14.35 27.38 -21.83
CA LEU A 89 -15.28 27.32 -22.95
C LEU A 89 -16.43 26.33 -22.72
N GLY A 90 -16.17 25.18 -22.08
CA GLY A 90 -17.19 24.17 -21.81
C GLY A 90 -16.63 22.91 -21.14
N SER A 91 -17.51 21.97 -20.78
CA SER A 91 -17.12 20.70 -20.18
C SER A 91 -17.97 19.53 -20.67
N GLY A 92 -17.43 18.32 -20.55
CA GLY A 92 -18.10 17.06 -20.88
C GLY A 92 -17.52 15.90 -20.09
N ILE A 93 -17.96 14.68 -20.40
CA ILE A 93 -17.48 13.45 -19.77
C ILE A 93 -17.28 12.40 -20.87
N THR A 94 -16.22 11.60 -20.78
CA THR A 94 -16.05 10.47 -21.71
C THR A 94 -17.10 9.39 -21.46
N VAL A 95 -17.76 8.93 -22.53
CA VAL A 95 -18.74 7.85 -22.47
C VAL A 95 -18.06 6.49 -22.60
N ARG A 96 -18.85 5.41 -22.64
CA ARG A 96 -18.36 4.01 -22.55
C ARG A 96 -17.28 3.65 -23.58
N ASP A 97 -17.34 4.23 -24.78
CA ASP A 97 -16.36 3.99 -25.84
C ASP A 97 -15.20 5.00 -25.83
N GLY A 98 -15.07 5.78 -24.76
CA GLY A 98 -14.03 6.79 -24.55
C GLY A 98 -14.29 8.09 -25.30
N SER A 99 -15.35 8.18 -26.10
CA SER A 99 -15.69 9.41 -26.82
C SER A 99 -16.20 10.49 -25.89
N PHE A 100 -15.96 11.76 -26.25
CA PHE A 100 -16.52 12.92 -25.56
C PHE A 100 -17.06 13.92 -26.58
N GLU A 101 -18.02 14.71 -26.13
CA GLU A 101 -18.56 15.87 -26.85
C GLU A 101 -18.69 17.03 -25.86
N ILE A 102 -18.20 18.20 -26.25
CA ILE A 102 -18.30 19.44 -25.45
C ILE A 102 -18.86 20.52 -26.35
N PHE A 103 -19.98 21.12 -25.95
CA PHE A 103 -20.54 22.29 -26.61
C PHE A 103 -19.96 23.57 -26.01
N TYR A 104 -19.69 24.57 -26.86
CA TYR A 104 -19.14 25.85 -26.43
C TYR A 104 -19.57 27.01 -27.35
N ASP A 105 -19.42 28.25 -26.86
CA ASP A 105 -19.56 29.48 -27.66
C ASP A 105 -18.16 30.08 -27.86
N PRO A 106 -17.67 30.21 -29.11
CA PRO A 106 -16.37 30.82 -29.40
C PRO A 106 -16.23 32.24 -28.85
N LYS A 107 -17.33 32.98 -28.64
CA LYS A 107 -17.29 34.33 -28.05
C LYS A 107 -16.84 34.33 -26.58
N ALA A 108 -16.82 33.16 -25.93
CA ALA A 108 -16.28 33.01 -24.58
C ALA A 108 -14.74 33.11 -24.54
N ALA A 109 -14.06 33.00 -25.69
CA ALA A 109 -12.62 33.23 -25.86
C ALA A 109 -12.23 34.70 -25.63
N GLY A 110 -13.06 35.64 -26.08
CA GLY A 110 -12.75 37.07 -25.98
C GLY A 110 -13.33 37.86 -27.14
N LEU A 111 -13.28 39.19 -27.05
CA LEU A 111 -13.82 40.05 -28.10
C LEU A 111 -12.85 40.11 -29.29
N GLY A 112 -13.21 39.43 -30.39
CA GLY A 112 -12.43 39.44 -31.63
C GLY A 112 -11.32 38.40 -31.68
N ASP A 113 -11.34 37.44 -30.74
CA ASP A 113 -10.43 36.30 -30.71
C ASP A 113 -11.12 35.03 -31.21
N ASP A 114 -10.40 34.25 -31.99
CA ASP A 114 -10.82 32.92 -32.38
C ASP A 114 -10.12 31.93 -31.45
N PRO A 115 -10.84 31.00 -30.81
CA PRO A 115 -10.31 30.23 -29.69
C PRO A 115 -9.11 29.36 -30.09
N ASP A 116 -8.06 29.45 -29.29
CA ASP A 116 -6.91 28.56 -29.27
C ASP A 116 -7.19 27.41 -28.29
N LEU A 117 -7.62 26.26 -28.81
CA LEU A 117 -8.19 25.22 -27.95
C LEU A 117 -7.14 24.53 -27.07
N GLU A 118 -7.51 24.28 -25.81
CA GLU A 118 -6.81 23.46 -24.83
C GLU A 118 -7.83 22.50 -24.18
N LEU A 119 -7.58 21.20 -24.28
CA LEU A 119 -8.40 20.17 -23.61
C LEU A 119 -7.72 19.78 -22.31
N ARG A 120 -8.42 19.94 -21.19
CA ARG A 120 -7.98 19.48 -19.87
C ARG A 120 -8.77 18.25 -19.47
N ILE A 121 -8.06 17.24 -19.00
CA ILE A 121 -8.65 15.94 -18.63
C ILE A 121 -8.50 15.79 -17.12
N PHE A 122 -9.57 15.42 -16.43
CA PHE A 122 -9.61 15.29 -14.98
C PHE A 122 -10.06 13.89 -14.56
N ASP A 123 -9.58 13.51 -13.38
CA ASP A 123 -10.13 12.37 -12.67
C ASP A 123 -11.57 12.64 -12.22
N PRO A 124 -12.33 11.59 -11.89
CA PRO A 124 -13.69 11.74 -11.42
C PRO A 124 -13.60 12.51 -10.12
N THR A 125 -14.48 13.49 -10.03
CA THR A 125 -14.54 14.35 -8.86
C THR A 125 -14.70 13.54 -7.58
N GLN A 126 -13.89 13.85 -6.59
CA GLN A 126 -13.90 13.24 -5.26
C GLN A 126 -14.68 14.09 -4.28
N THR A 127 -15.36 13.43 -3.35
CA THR A 127 -16.01 14.11 -2.23
C THR A 127 -15.02 14.17 -1.06
N VAL A 128 -14.71 15.38 -0.59
CA VAL A 128 -13.88 15.60 0.60
C VAL A 128 -14.60 16.51 1.58
N ILE A 129 -14.36 16.31 2.87
CA ILE A 129 -14.94 17.11 3.95
C ILE A 129 -13.90 18.10 4.43
N VAL A 130 -14.15 19.38 4.18
CA VAL A 130 -13.29 20.49 4.62
C VAL A 130 -14.09 21.35 5.60
N GLU A 131 -13.61 21.47 6.84
CA GLU A 131 -14.30 22.25 7.90
C GLU A 131 -15.78 21.87 8.08
N GLY A 132 -16.09 20.58 7.99
CA GLY A 132 -17.45 20.05 8.14
C GLY A 132 -18.36 20.26 6.92
N LYS A 133 -17.83 20.77 5.79
CA LYS A 133 -18.57 20.92 4.53
C LYS A 133 -18.07 19.95 3.49
N SER A 134 -19.01 19.34 2.78
CA SER A 134 -18.71 18.52 1.61
C SER A 134 -18.28 19.43 0.46
N VAL A 135 -17.11 19.13 -0.10
CA VAL A 135 -16.41 19.83 -1.17
C VAL A 135 -16.11 18.80 -2.26
N ARG A 136 -16.24 19.21 -3.50
CA ARG A 136 -15.98 18.37 -4.67
C ARG A 136 -14.61 18.75 -5.22
N ARG A 137 -13.65 17.82 -5.23
CA ARG A 137 -12.28 18.06 -5.72
C ARG A 137 -12.05 17.36 -7.06
N LYS A 138 -11.50 18.08 -8.04
CA LYS A 138 -11.07 17.54 -9.33
C LYS A 138 -9.56 17.52 -9.40
N ASN A 139 -9.00 16.40 -9.87
CA ASN A 139 -7.56 16.28 -10.05
C ASN A 139 -7.24 16.30 -11.54
N LEU A 140 -6.36 17.22 -11.97
CA LEU A 140 -5.92 17.34 -13.36
C LEU A 140 -5.01 16.16 -13.74
N ILE A 141 -5.30 15.49 -14.84
CA ILE A 141 -4.55 14.33 -15.36
C ILE A 141 -3.59 14.74 -16.48
N GLU A 142 -4.09 15.52 -17.43
CA GLU A 142 -3.40 15.83 -18.68
C GLU A 142 -3.95 17.12 -19.29
N VAL A 143 -3.08 17.86 -19.96
CA VAL A 143 -3.44 19.05 -20.76
C VAL A 143 -3.00 18.81 -22.19
N ILE A 144 -3.94 18.84 -23.12
CA ILE A 144 -3.72 18.58 -24.55
C ILE A 144 -3.99 19.87 -25.32
N LYS A 145 -2.96 20.37 -26.01
CA LYS A 145 -3.08 21.54 -26.88
C LYS A 145 -3.79 21.14 -28.18
N GLY A 146 -4.92 21.79 -28.46
CA GLY A 146 -5.65 21.72 -29.71
C GLY A 146 -5.13 22.73 -30.74
N ALA A 147 -5.87 22.88 -31.83
CA ALA A 147 -5.57 23.86 -32.87
C ALA A 147 -5.77 25.31 -32.37
N GLU A 148 -5.11 26.22 -33.08
CA GLU A 148 -5.19 27.66 -32.85
C GLU A 148 -6.18 28.29 -33.84
N ASN A 149 -6.83 29.38 -33.43
CA ASN A 149 -7.78 30.17 -34.23
C ASN A 149 -8.92 29.32 -34.82
N VAL A 150 -9.56 28.50 -33.99
CA VAL A 150 -10.59 27.54 -34.44
C VAL A 150 -11.88 28.25 -34.83
N LYS A 151 -12.32 28.04 -36.08
CA LYS A 151 -13.51 28.70 -36.67
C LYS A 151 -14.57 27.70 -37.12
N GLU A 152 -14.24 26.42 -37.12
CA GLU A 152 -15.13 25.34 -37.52
C GLU A 152 -16.18 25.08 -36.44
N ALA A 153 -17.46 24.95 -36.85
CA ALA A 153 -18.55 24.61 -35.94
C ALA A 153 -18.35 23.26 -35.22
N VAL A 154 -17.56 22.36 -35.81
CA VAL A 154 -17.17 21.08 -35.20
C VAL A 154 -15.66 20.93 -35.32
N TYR A 155 -14.96 20.93 -34.19
CA TYR A 155 -13.54 20.60 -34.14
C TYR A 155 -13.36 19.19 -33.56
N ASN A 156 -12.50 18.38 -34.19
CA ASN A 156 -12.26 17.01 -33.78
C ASN A 156 -10.81 16.83 -33.33
N PHE A 157 -10.62 16.55 -32.04
CA PHE A 157 -9.33 16.19 -31.46
C PHE A 157 -8.82 14.81 -31.94
N GLY A 158 -9.68 14.00 -32.55
CA GLY A 158 -9.37 12.64 -32.97
C GLY A 158 -9.29 11.68 -31.79
N GLN A 159 -8.47 10.63 -31.95
CA GLN A 159 -8.15 9.71 -30.87
C GLN A 159 -6.93 10.23 -30.10
N LEU A 160 -7.11 10.47 -28.81
CA LEU A 160 -6.10 10.94 -27.87
C LEU A 160 -5.70 9.78 -26.96
N SER A 161 -4.43 9.38 -27.03
CA SER A 161 -3.90 8.36 -26.14
C SER A 161 -3.26 9.00 -24.91
N ILE A 162 -3.71 8.62 -23.71
CA ILE A 162 -3.11 9.05 -22.44
C ILE A 162 -2.64 7.83 -21.65
N SER A 163 -1.51 7.96 -20.95
CA SER A 163 -1.03 6.91 -20.05
C SER A 163 -1.69 7.08 -18.70
N TYR A 164 -2.52 6.12 -18.28
CA TYR A 164 -3.38 6.28 -17.11
C TYR A 164 -3.41 4.96 -16.30
N TYR A 165 -2.53 4.88 -15.30
CA TYR A 165 -2.30 3.69 -14.47
C TYR A 165 -2.12 2.41 -15.31
N GLU A 166 -1.11 2.40 -16.18
CA GLU A 166 -0.83 1.24 -17.03
C GLU A 166 -0.11 0.14 -16.25
N TYR A 167 -0.43 -1.11 -16.56
CA TYR A 167 0.35 -2.25 -16.08
C TYR A 167 1.72 -2.26 -16.73
N ASP A 168 2.76 -2.48 -15.93
CA ASP A 168 4.15 -2.52 -16.39
C ASP A 168 4.47 -3.86 -17.07
N PRO A 169 4.66 -3.88 -18.41
CA PRO A 169 4.92 -5.11 -19.14
C PRO A 169 6.27 -5.74 -18.76
N ASP A 170 7.24 -4.94 -18.29
CA ASP A 170 8.53 -5.45 -17.83
C ASP A 170 8.39 -6.25 -16.51
N TYR A 171 7.30 -6.02 -15.77
CA TYR A 171 6.97 -6.68 -14.51
C TYR A 171 5.91 -7.78 -14.64
N ALA A 172 5.31 -7.96 -15.82
CA ALA A 172 4.23 -8.94 -16.03
C ALA A 172 4.63 -10.38 -15.61
N GLN A 173 5.90 -10.76 -15.76
CA GLN A 173 6.43 -12.06 -15.33
C GLN A 173 6.55 -12.21 -13.80
N TYR A 174 6.56 -11.11 -13.05
CA TYR A 174 6.69 -11.10 -11.59
C TYR A 174 5.33 -10.88 -10.96
N PHE A 175 4.75 -9.70 -11.06
CA PHE A 175 3.46 -9.35 -10.46
C PHE A 175 2.90 -8.06 -11.08
N PRO A 176 1.59 -7.81 -10.96
CA PRO A 176 1.00 -6.56 -11.42
C PRO A 176 1.69 -5.36 -10.75
N TYR A 177 2.15 -4.42 -11.58
CA TYR A 177 2.85 -3.23 -11.12
C TYR A 177 2.48 -2.06 -12.02
N CYS A 178 2.43 -0.85 -11.48
CA CYS A 178 2.08 0.33 -12.27
C CYS A 178 3.32 0.90 -12.98
N VAL A 179 3.20 1.24 -14.27
CA VAL A 179 4.25 1.97 -14.98
C VAL A 179 4.43 3.34 -14.33
N PRO A 180 5.65 3.74 -13.89
CA PRO A 180 5.85 4.99 -13.15
C PRO A 180 5.33 6.25 -13.87
N LYS A 181 5.56 6.35 -15.18
CA LYS A 181 5.10 7.51 -15.99
C LYS A 181 3.58 7.61 -16.15
N SER A 182 2.85 6.55 -15.80
CA SER A 182 1.39 6.48 -15.90
C SER A 182 0.68 6.78 -14.58
N ILE A 183 1.42 6.94 -13.50
CA ILE A 183 0.90 7.33 -12.20
C ILE A 183 0.50 8.81 -12.28
N LYS A 184 -0.77 9.12 -12.00
CA LYS A 184 -1.34 10.47 -12.16
C LYS A 184 -1.47 11.26 -10.87
N HIS A 185 -1.27 10.62 -9.73
CA HIS A 185 -1.30 11.27 -8.43
C HIS A 185 0.01 10.99 -7.69
N ASP A 186 0.60 12.06 -7.17
CA ASP A 186 1.67 11.98 -6.18
C ASP A 186 1.06 11.89 -4.78
N PHE A 187 1.91 11.77 -3.75
CA PHE A 187 1.49 12.04 -2.38
C PHE A 187 0.78 13.38 -2.28
N VAL A 188 -0.19 13.49 -1.38
CA VAL A 188 -0.70 14.81 -1.02
C VAL A 188 0.45 15.67 -0.45
N PRO A 189 0.49 16.99 -0.69
CA PRO A 189 1.67 17.81 -0.40
C PRO A 189 2.20 17.70 1.03
N GLU A 190 1.30 17.60 2.01
CA GLU A 190 1.67 17.43 3.42
C GLU A 190 2.31 16.06 3.70
N ALA A 191 1.76 14.99 3.13
CA ALA A 191 2.34 13.65 3.22
C ALA A 191 3.74 13.60 2.60
N LEU A 192 3.93 14.26 1.44
CA LEU A 192 5.23 14.37 0.78
C LEU A 192 6.24 15.10 1.68
N ALA A 193 5.85 16.23 2.27
CA ALA A 193 6.71 17.00 3.16
C ALA A 193 7.19 16.16 4.37
N ILE A 194 6.26 15.49 5.06
CA ILE A 194 6.57 14.60 6.19
C ILE A 194 7.50 13.46 5.77
N THR A 195 7.26 12.87 4.60
CA THR A 195 8.09 11.80 4.03
C THR A 195 9.51 12.29 3.77
N LEU A 196 9.67 13.44 3.11
CA LEU A 196 10.98 14.03 2.79
C LEU A 196 11.74 14.45 4.05
N GLU A 197 11.07 15.00 5.05
CA GLU A 197 11.68 15.34 6.35
C GLU A 197 12.24 14.11 7.05
N SER A 198 11.47 13.02 7.07
CA SER A 198 11.90 11.75 7.67
C SER A 198 13.11 11.16 6.92
N VAL A 199 13.04 11.10 5.59
CA VAL A 199 14.15 10.63 4.73
C VAL A 199 15.40 11.46 4.96
N ALA A 200 15.30 12.79 4.99
CA ALA A 200 16.43 13.68 5.21
C ALA A 200 17.06 13.49 6.60
N LYS A 201 16.22 13.38 7.64
CA LYS A 201 16.67 13.20 9.03
C LYS A 201 17.49 11.93 9.20
N TYR A 202 16.93 10.78 8.84
CA TYR A 202 17.58 9.49 9.06
C TYR A 202 18.63 9.17 8.00
N GLY A 203 18.45 9.65 6.76
CA GLY A 203 19.47 9.59 5.72
C GLY A 203 20.77 10.27 6.16
N LYS A 204 20.69 11.45 6.77
CA LYS A 204 21.87 12.17 7.29
C LYS A 204 22.60 11.39 8.39
N ILE A 205 21.88 10.75 9.31
CA ILE A 205 22.47 9.94 10.38
C ILE A 205 23.19 8.73 9.78
N THR A 206 22.50 7.99 8.92
CA THR A 206 23.04 6.81 8.23
C THR A 206 24.26 7.16 7.39
N ASP A 207 24.21 8.24 6.60
CA ASP A 207 25.34 8.68 5.76
C ASP A 207 26.57 9.04 6.60
N ALA A 208 26.40 9.70 7.75
CA ALA A 208 27.51 10.02 8.64
C ALA A 208 28.20 8.74 9.17
N ILE A 209 27.41 7.72 9.51
CA ILE A 209 27.91 6.41 9.94
C ILE A 209 28.64 5.71 8.79
N ILE A 210 28.04 5.63 7.61
CA ILE A 210 28.64 5.00 6.42
C ILE A 210 29.97 5.67 6.06
N GLN A 211 30.04 7.00 6.10
CA GLN A 211 31.28 7.72 5.80
C GLN A 211 32.37 7.45 6.84
N LYS A 212 32.03 7.26 8.12
CA LYS A 212 32.98 6.82 9.15
C LYS A 212 33.45 5.39 8.86
N ASN A 213 32.54 4.49 8.47
CA ASN A 213 32.86 3.11 8.13
C ASN A 213 33.75 2.96 6.89
N ARG A 214 33.54 3.78 5.86
CA ARG A 214 34.40 3.79 4.66
C ARG A 214 35.84 4.19 4.96
N ARG A 215 36.08 4.98 6.01
CA ARG A 215 37.42 5.38 6.45
C ARG A 215 38.09 4.31 7.32
N ASP A 216 37.28 3.61 8.11
CA ASP A 216 37.70 2.54 9.01
C ASP A 216 36.55 1.53 9.14
N PRO A 217 36.62 0.36 8.49
CA PRO A 217 35.54 -0.64 8.49
C PRO A 217 35.16 -1.16 9.88
N SER A 218 36.01 -0.94 10.90
CA SER A 218 35.71 -1.30 12.29
C SER A 218 34.94 -0.22 13.06
N LYS A 219 34.72 0.96 12.45
CA LYS A 219 34.05 2.11 13.07
C LYS A 219 32.79 2.52 12.31
N PRO A 220 31.83 3.20 12.96
CA PRO A 220 31.66 3.27 14.42
C PRO A 220 31.42 1.89 15.05
N SER A 221 31.63 1.75 16.35
CA SER A 221 31.26 0.52 17.07
C SER A 221 29.73 0.29 17.01
N TYR A 222 29.26 -0.94 17.21
CA TYR A 222 27.80 -1.20 17.23
C TYR A 222 27.06 -0.41 18.31
N ASP A 223 27.68 -0.17 19.47
CA ASP A 223 27.10 0.67 20.51
C ASP A 223 26.97 2.15 20.08
N GLU A 224 27.98 2.67 19.36
CA GLU A 224 27.90 4.02 18.77
C GLU A 224 26.80 4.08 17.70
N ILE A 225 26.65 3.04 16.87
CA ILE A 225 25.58 2.94 15.87
C ILE A 225 24.22 2.95 16.57
N GLN A 226 24.01 2.06 17.55
CA GLN A 226 22.76 1.94 18.28
C GLN A 226 22.35 3.26 18.94
N LYS A 227 23.30 3.97 19.58
CA LYS A 227 23.06 5.26 20.25
C LYS A 227 22.83 6.43 19.29
N SER A 228 23.10 6.25 18.00
CA SER A 228 22.83 7.28 16.98
C SER A 228 21.35 7.36 16.60
N PHE A 229 20.55 6.37 17.01
CA PHE A 229 19.11 6.31 16.76
C PHE A 229 18.30 6.35 18.07
N PRO A 230 17.01 6.73 18.03
CA PRO A 230 16.12 6.69 19.18
C PRO A 230 16.02 5.28 19.79
N GLU A 231 15.79 5.23 21.10
CA GLU A 231 15.53 3.97 21.80
C GLU A 231 14.16 3.41 21.39
N THR A 232 14.11 2.09 21.19
CA THR A 232 12.89 1.36 20.81
C THR A 232 12.40 0.46 21.94
N LEU A 233 11.24 -0.17 21.72
CA LEU A 233 10.53 -0.93 22.75
C LEU A 233 11.42 -1.95 23.46
N THR A 234 12.18 -2.76 22.74
CA THR A 234 12.99 -3.81 23.37
C THR A 234 14.11 -3.25 24.24
N ILE A 235 14.77 -2.16 23.82
CA ILE A 235 15.79 -1.47 24.62
C ILE A 235 15.17 -0.90 25.90
N ILE A 236 14.00 -0.28 25.80
CA ILE A 236 13.29 0.29 26.94
C ILE A 236 12.92 -0.82 27.93
N LEU A 237 12.30 -1.90 27.44
CA LEU A 237 11.89 -3.03 28.28
C LEU A 237 13.08 -3.75 28.94
N GLU A 238 14.21 -3.89 28.24
CA GLU A 238 15.42 -4.49 28.82
C GLU A 238 16.04 -3.64 29.93
N LYS A 239 15.93 -2.31 29.84
CA LYS A 239 16.38 -1.42 30.93
C LYS A 239 15.50 -1.54 32.16
N GLU A 240 14.20 -1.70 31.98
CA GLU A 240 13.24 -1.86 33.07
C GLU A 240 13.31 -3.25 33.71
N LYS A 241 13.43 -4.30 32.89
CA LYS A 241 13.48 -5.69 33.32
C LYS A 241 14.51 -6.47 32.49
N PRO A 242 15.78 -6.51 32.91
CA PRO A 242 16.83 -7.20 32.19
C PRO A 242 16.50 -8.67 31.90
N GLY A 243 16.70 -9.08 30.65
CA GLY A 243 16.43 -10.42 30.12
C GLY A 243 14.98 -10.67 29.69
N PHE A 244 14.06 -9.71 29.88
CA PHE A 244 12.65 -9.93 29.59
C PHE A 244 12.37 -10.16 28.10
N THR A 245 12.91 -9.33 27.21
CA THR A 245 12.74 -9.48 25.76
C THR A 245 13.45 -10.72 25.22
N ARG A 246 14.37 -11.30 26.00
CA ARG A 246 15.05 -12.57 25.68
C ARG A 246 14.34 -13.79 26.25
N SER A 247 13.25 -13.62 26.99
CA SER A 247 12.48 -14.69 27.62
C SER A 247 11.72 -15.57 26.60
N ASP A 248 11.14 -16.67 27.08
CA ASP A 248 10.31 -17.55 26.25
C ASP A 248 8.91 -16.96 26.06
N GLU A 249 8.41 -16.30 27.10
CA GLU A 249 7.14 -15.59 27.13
C GLU A 249 7.12 -14.46 26.10
N PHE A 250 8.16 -13.63 26.07
CA PHE A 250 8.25 -12.54 25.09
C PHE A 250 8.42 -13.09 23.67
N PHE A 251 9.22 -14.14 23.47
CA PHE A 251 9.35 -14.76 22.16
C PHE A 251 8.01 -15.29 21.63
N GLY A 252 7.23 -15.99 22.46
CA GLY A 252 5.91 -16.46 22.09
C GLY A 252 4.92 -15.33 21.81
N ASP A 253 4.94 -14.27 22.61
CA ASP A 253 4.14 -13.05 22.40
C ASP A 253 4.46 -12.39 21.05
N ARG A 254 5.75 -12.21 20.72
CA ARG A 254 6.15 -11.60 19.43
C ARG A 254 5.80 -12.46 18.22
N MET A 255 5.75 -13.78 18.37
CA MET A 255 5.26 -14.69 17.31
C MET A 255 3.73 -14.62 17.13
N LEU A 256 2.99 -14.23 18.16
CA LEU A 256 1.53 -14.00 18.09
C LEU A 256 1.18 -12.60 17.59
N ASN A 257 1.85 -11.58 18.12
CA ASN A 257 1.41 -10.19 18.08
C ASN A 257 2.43 -9.21 17.48
N GLY A 258 3.63 -9.69 17.12
CA GLY A 258 4.71 -8.84 16.65
C GLY A 258 4.64 -8.48 15.17
N PHE A 259 5.79 -8.10 14.62
CA PHE A 259 5.90 -7.57 13.25
C PHE A 259 5.47 -8.56 12.16
N ASN A 260 5.58 -9.87 12.39
CA ASN A 260 5.11 -10.90 11.47
C ASN A 260 4.27 -11.92 12.25
N PRO A 261 2.99 -11.60 12.54
CA PRO A 261 2.18 -12.46 13.39
C PRO A 261 1.88 -13.78 12.68
N VAL A 262 2.23 -14.89 13.32
CA VAL A 262 2.23 -16.23 12.71
C VAL A 262 0.83 -16.80 12.58
N VAL A 263 0.46 -17.27 11.38
CA VAL A 263 -0.63 -18.24 11.24
C VAL A 263 -0.03 -19.60 11.58
N PHE A 264 -0.37 -20.15 12.74
CA PHE A 264 0.24 -21.40 13.20
C PHE A 264 -0.31 -22.61 12.45
N LYS A 265 0.40 -23.73 12.56
CA LYS A 265 -0.16 -25.05 12.27
C LYS A 265 -0.25 -25.87 13.56
N LYS A 266 -1.00 -26.96 13.53
CA LYS A 266 -1.04 -28.00 14.56
C LYS A 266 -0.05 -29.08 14.19
N ASP A 267 0.81 -29.48 15.13
CA ASP A 267 1.77 -30.56 14.89
C ASP A 267 1.02 -31.86 14.60
N LYS A 268 1.34 -32.51 13.48
CA LYS A 268 0.66 -33.74 13.04
C LYS A 268 0.80 -34.91 14.02
N ASN A 269 1.88 -34.95 14.80
CA ASN A 269 2.16 -36.04 15.74
C ASN A 269 1.67 -35.71 17.16
N ASN A 270 1.50 -34.42 17.47
CA ASN A 270 0.96 -33.96 18.74
C ASN A 270 0.09 -32.69 18.57
N PRO A 271 -1.23 -32.85 18.35
CA PRO A 271 -2.15 -31.73 18.13
C PRO A 271 -2.28 -30.73 19.31
N LEU A 272 -1.69 -31.02 20.47
CA LEU A 272 -1.58 -30.06 21.57
C LEU A 272 -0.50 -28.99 21.30
N LEU A 273 0.41 -29.26 20.37
CA LEU A 273 1.47 -28.34 19.97
C LEU A 273 1.07 -27.53 18.74
N TYR A 274 1.57 -26.30 18.70
CA TYR A 274 1.48 -25.41 17.55
C TYR A 274 2.85 -25.29 16.89
N THR A 275 2.89 -25.12 15.58
CA THR A 275 4.13 -25.07 14.82
C THR A 275 4.17 -23.90 13.84
N THR A 276 5.38 -23.48 13.53
CA THR A 276 5.70 -22.67 12.36
C THR A 276 7.03 -23.10 11.79
N SER A 277 7.18 -22.96 10.49
CA SER A 277 8.33 -23.48 9.75
C SER A 277 8.64 -22.59 8.56
N PHE A 278 9.89 -22.60 8.15
CA PHE A 278 10.37 -21.85 6.99
C PHE A 278 11.37 -22.68 6.19
N ASN A 279 11.19 -22.66 4.87
CA ASN A 279 12.11 -23.23 3.90
C ASN A 279 13.01 -22.15 3.28
N GLY A 280 14.20 -21.99 3.84
CA GLY A 280 15.24 -21.10 3.32
C GLY A 280 16.00 -21.68 2.12
N GLU A 281 15.85 -22.96 1.80
CA GLU A 281 16.63 -23.66 0.76
C GLU A 281 16.24 -23.24 -0.66
N LYS A 282 15.01 -22.72 -0.86
CA LYS A 282 14.48 -22.35 -2.18
C LYS A 282 15.10 -21.09 -2.77
N PHE A 283 15.86 -20.35 -1.98
CA PHE A 283 16.37 -19.03 -2.36
C PHE A 283 17.84 -19.07 -2.77
N SER A 284 18.22 -18.18 -3.68
CA SER A 284 19.63 -17.84 -3.90
C SER A 284 20.07 -16.84 -2.83
N LEU A 285 21.22 -17.09 -2.18
CA LEU A 285 21.79 -16.20 -1.18
C LEU A 285 23.01 -15.47 -1.71
N THR A 286 23.36 -14.33 -1.11
CA THR A 286 24.60 -13.60 -1.41
C THR A 286 25.80 -14.14 -0.64
N GLY A 287 25.54 -14.87 0.44
CA GLY A 287 26.56 -15.35 1.40
C GLY A 287 26.95 -14.33 2.47
N LYS A 288 26.34 -13.14 2.52
CA LYS A 288 26.63 -12.11 3.53
C LYS A 288 25.88 -12.32 4.86
N ILE A 289 24.64 -12.81 4.76
CA ILE A 289 23.71 -13.06 5.87
C ILE A 289 23.19 -14.49 5.70
N ASP A 290 22.99 -15.20 6.82
CA ASP A 290 22.45 -16.55 6.83
C ASP A 290 20.92 -16.54 6.71
N LEU A 291 20.36 -17.56 6.05
CA LEU A 291 18.92 -17.77 5.94
C LEU A 291 18.61 -19.27 6.15
N PRO A 292 18.69 -19.78 7.39
CA PRO A 292 18.52 -21.21 7.68
C PRO A 292 17.06 -21.65 7.58
N ASN A 293 16.84 -22.93 7.29
CA ASN A 293 15.53 -23.54 7.53
C ASN A 293 15.28 -23.57 9.04
N TYR A 294 14.04 -23.35 9.46
CA TYR A 294 13.66 -23.56 10.84
C TYR A 294 12.31 -24.28 10.96
N LYS A 295 12.13 -24.99 12.08
CA LYS A 295 10.82 -25.38 12.60
C LYS A 295 10.79 -25.08 14.09
N VAL A 296 9.73 -24.42 14.56
CA VAL A 296 9.51 -24.15 15.98
C VAL A 296 8.24 -24.84 16.41
N LYS A 297 8.28 -25.49 17.58
CA LYS A 297 7.10 -26.01 18.26
C LYS A 297 6.81 -25.18 19.51
N PHE A 298 5.53 -24.94 19.73
CA PHE A 298 5.01 -24.19 20.86
C PHE A 298 3.97 -25.01 21.61
N GLU A 299 3.93 -24.82 22.92
CA GLU A 299 2.85 -25.27 23.79
C GLU A 299 2.04 -24.06 24.24
N LEU A 300 0.72 -24.18 24.27
CA LEU A 300 -0.14 -23.19 24.91
C LEU A 300 -0.34 -23.56 26.37
N LYS A 301 0.17 -22.76 27.29
CA LYS A 301 0.12 -23.02 28.74
C LYS A 301 -0.23 -21.74 29.50
N ASN A 302 -1.25 -21.81 30.34
CA ASN A 302 -1.72 -20.66 31.14
C ASN A 302 -1.95 -19.40 30.29
N GLU A 303 -2.64 -19.54 29.16
CA GLU A 303 -2.91 -18.45 28.19
C GLU A 303 -1.67 -17.85 27.51
N GLN A 304 -0.48 -18.44 27.69
CA GLN A 304 0.76 -18.02 27.03
C GLN A 304 1.24 -19.08 26.06
N LEU A 305 1.63 -18.64 24.86
CA LEU A 305 2.28 -19.50 23.90
C LEU A 305 3.78 -19.56 24.22
N LEU A 306 4.31 -20.74 24.50
CA LEU A 306 5.71 -20.92 24.91
C LEU A 306 6.45 -21.82 23.91
N PRO A 307 7.62 -21.40 23.41
CA PRO A 307 8.45 -22.27 22.57
C PRO A 307 9.00 -23.45 23.39
N VAL A 308 8.86 -24.68 22.86
CA VAL A 308 9.34 -25.91 23.51
C VAL A 308 10.45 -26.62 22.73
N GLU A 309 10.57 -26.31 21.44
CA GLU A 309 11.56 -26.92 20.55
C GLU A 309 11.83 -26.01 19.35
N ILE A 310 13.10 -25.80 19.01
CA ILE A 310 13.53 -25.11 17.79
C ILE A 310 14.50 -26.01 17.05
N THR A 311 14.15 -26.41 15.83
CA THR A 311 15.05 -27.09 14.91
C THR A 311 15.57 -26.09 13.88
N LEU A 312 16.90 -26.01 13.74
CA LEU A 312 17.57 -25.18 12.73
C LEU A 312 18.37 -26.07 11.78
N GLN A 313 18.33 -25.74 10.50
CA GLN A 313 19.15 -26.40 9.49
C GLN A 313 19.82 -25.35 8.60
N PHE A 314 21.15 -25.32 8.67
CA PHE A 314 21.97 -24.39 7.91
C PHE A 314 22.50 -25.05 6.64
N ARG A 315 22.78 -24.21 5.65
CA ARG A 315 23.49 -24.63 4.43
C ARG A 315 24.93 -25.04 4.76
N GLU A 316 25.51 -25.92 3.96
CA GLU A 316 26.95 -26.14 4.00
C GLU A 316 27.71 -24.86 3.64
N ASN A 317 28.92 -24.70 4.17
CA ASN A 317 29.69 -23.47 4.04
C ASN A 317 29.87 -23.08 2.55
N ASN A 318 29.71 -21.79 2.24
CA ASN A 318 29.79 -21.22 0.89
C ASN A 318 28.67 -21.63 -0.09
N SER A 319 27.64 -22.36 0.36
CA SER A 319 26.53 -22.76 -0.52
C SER A 319 25.48 -21.66 -0.67
N THR A 320 25.48 -20.99 -1.82
CA THR A 320 24.60 -19.84 -2.10
C THR A 320 23.46 -20.13 -3.08
N LYS A 321 23.50 -21.25 -3.81
CA LYS A 321 22.47 -21.59 -4.81
C LYS A 321 21.20 -22.19 -4.15
N PRO A 322 20.03 -22.15 -4.82
CA PRO A 322 18.85 -22.87 -4.37
C PRO A 322 19.07 -24.38 -4.27
N ASN A 323 18.34 -25.05 -3.38
CA ASN A 323 18.46 -26.47 -3.04
C ASN A 323 19.93 -26.89 -2.77
N PRO A 324 20.65 -26.20 -1.87
CA PRO A 324 22.04 -26.49 -1.57
C PRO A 324 22.20 -27.79 -0.76
N PRO A 325 23.44 -28.33 -0.64
CA PRO A 325 23.78 -29.23 0.46
C PRO A 325 23.50 -28.56 1.81
N LEU A 326 22.88 -29.32 2.72
CA LEU A 326 22.49 -28.86 4.05
C LEU A 326 23.28 -29.62 5.11
N LYS A 327 23.62 -28.92 6.20
CA LYS A 327 24.14 -29.55 7.42
C LYS A 327 23.03 -30.38 8.08
N GLU A 328 23.44 -31.30 8.96
CA GLU A 328 22.49 -32.03 9.80
C GLU A 328 21.64 -31.07 10.65
N PRO A 329 20.31 -31.23 10.67
CA PRO A 329 19.44 -30.37 11.47
C PRO A 329 19.77 -30.51 12.96
N GLN A 330 19.80 -29.38 13.67
CA GLN A 330 20.08 -29.33 15.09
C GLN A 330 18.83 -28.87 15.84
N THR A 331 18.45 -29.60 16.88
CA THR A 331 17.28 -29.29 17.71
C THR A 331 17.71 -28.77 19.06
N TYR A 332 17.10 -27.67 19.47
CA TYR A 332 17.33 -26.98 20.73
C TYR A 332 16.06 -26.94 21.56
N ARG A 333 16.20 -27.04 22.88
CA ARG A 333 15.15 -27.00 23.90
C ARG A 333 15.45 -25.92 24.94
N PRO A 334 14.46 -25.47 25.74
CA PRO A 334 14.67 -24.49 26.80
C PRO A 334 15.80 -24.84 27.78
N THR A 335 16.08 -26.13 27.98
CA THR A 335 17.16 -26.62 28.86
C THR A 335 18.58 -26.42 28.30
N ASP A 336 18.74 -26.01 27.04
CA ASP A 336 20.04 -25.88 26.37
C ASP A 336 20.74 -24.52 26.64
N GLY A 337 20.21 -23.74 27.58
CA GLY A 337 20.84 -22.51 28.09
C GLY A 337 21.15 -21.50 26.98
N LYS A 338 22.42 -21.14 26.81
CA LYS A 338 22.83 -20.15 25.79
C LYS A 338 22.44 -20.54 24.37
N LYS A 339 22.53 -21.83 24.02
CA LYS A 339 22.16 -22.31 22.68
C LYS A 339 20.68 -22.10 22.38
N TRP A 340 19.83 -22.19 23.40
CA TRP A 340 18.40 -21.88 23.28
C TRP A 340 18.14 -20.41 22.96
N LEU A 341 18.81 -19.49 23.66
CA LEU A 341 18.72 -18.05 23.39
C LEU A 341 19.20 -17.70 21.98
N GLN A 342 20.30 -18.32 21.54
CA GLN A 342 20.83 -18.19 20.19
C GLN A 342 19.83 -18.70 19.14
N ALA A 343 19.24 -19.87 19.36
CA ALA A 343 18.24 -20.43 18.44
C ALA A 343 17.01 -19.52 18.28
N LYS A 344 16.49 -18.96 19.39
CA LYS A 344 15.41 -17.96 19.35
C LYS A 344 15.82 -16.71 18.56
N ARG A 345 17.06 -16.23 18.74
CA ARG A 345 17.60 -15.09 17.99
C ARG A 345 17.64 -15.35 16.48
N VAL A 346 18.09 -16.55 16.08
CA VAL A 346 18.09 -16.97 14.67
C VAL A 346 16.68 -16.99 14.08
N VAL A 347 15.71 -17.49 14.84
CA VAL A 347 14.30 -17.48 14.40
C VAL A 347 13.79 -16.05 14.28
N ARG A 348 14.07 -15.14 15.24
CA ARG A 348 13.69 -13.73 15.12
C ARG A 348 14.31 -13.07 13.89
N ALA A 349 15.62 -13.22 13.69
CA ALA A 349 16.35 -12.65 12.55
C ALA A 349 15.80 -13.14 11.19
N THR A 350 15.40 -14.42 11.12
CA THR A 350 14.80 -14.98 9.89
C THR A 350 13.33 -14.58 9.75
N HIS A 351 12.50 -14.95 10.73
CA HIS A 351 11.04 -14.85 10.67
C HIS A 351 10.52 -13.41 10.77
N LEU A 352 10.97 -12.67 11.78
CA LEU A 352 10.61 -11.27 11.92
C LEU A 352 11.42 -10.47 10.90
N GLY A 353 12.72 -10.80 10.78
CA GLY A 353 13.65 -10.00 10.01
C GLY A 353 13.52 -10.01 8.50
N VAL A 354 13.44 -11.21 7.91
CA VAL A 354 13.41 -11.37 6.44
C VAL A 354 11.99 -11.65 5.97
N LEU A 355 11.28 -12.58 6.62
CA LEU A 355 9.92 -12.92 6.22
C LEU A 355 8.95 -11.79 6.55
N GLY A 356 9.09 -11.10 7.68
CA GLY A 356 8.21 -9.98 8.00
C GLY A 356 8.23 -8.91 6.90
N GLU A 357 9.42 -8.52 6.45
CA GLU A 357 9.55 -7.52 5.39
C GLU A 357 9.06 -8.04 4.04
N VAL A 358 9.56 -9.19 3.58
CA VAL A 358 9.26 -9.62 2.21
C VAL A 358 7.84 -10.18 2.10
N LYS A 359 7.38 -10.98 3.06
CA LYS A 359 6.06 -11.62 3.03
C LYS A 359 4.98 -10.71 3.60
N ALA A 360 5.07 -10.37 4.88
CA ALA A 360 3.97 -9.70 5.58
C ALA A 360 3.81 -8.23 5.18
N HIS A 361 4.92 -7.53 4.94
CA HIS A 361 4.92 -6.11 4.61
C HIS A 361 4.82 -5.88 3.09
N LEU A 362 5.86 -6.22 2.32
CA LEU A 362 5.91 -5.98 0.88
C LEU A 362 4.90 -6.81 0.08
N SER A 363 4.91 -8.15 0.24
CA SER A 363 4.04 -9.00 -0.58
C SER A 363 2.57 -8.81 -0.23
N GLN A 364 2.23 -8.95 1.05
CA GLN A 364 0.83 -8.97 1.50
C GLN A 364 0.18 -7.59 1.60
N CYS A 365 0.93 -6.53 1.93
CA CYS A 365 0.41 -5.16 1.90
C CYS A 365 0.62 -4.56 0.50
N HIS A 366 1.85 -4.18 0.19
CA HIS A 366 2.15 -3.27 -0.92
C HIS A 366 1.77 -3.86 -2.28
N PHE A 367 2.37 -4.98 -2.67
CA PHE A 367 2.17 -5.53 -4.02
C PHE A 367 0.83 -6.22 -4.19
N ASN A 368 0.31 -6.87 -3.15
CA ASN A 368 -1.04 -7.40 -3.16
C ASN A 368 -2.11 -6.31 -3.28
N MET A 369 -1.95 -5.14 -2.64
CA MET A 369 -2.93 -4.05 -2.76
C MET A 369 -2.76 -3.21 -4.03
N GLU A 370 -1.56 -3.19 -4.63
CA GLU A 370 -1.31 -2.42 -5.86
C GLU A 370 -2.19 -2.88 -7.02
N GLN A 371 -2.40 -4.18 -7.20
CA GLN A 371 -3.30 -4.70 -8.25
C GLN A 371 -4.75 -4.23 -8.08
N TYR A 372 -5.25 -4.10 -6.84
CA TYR A 372 -6.58 -3.55 -6.56
C TYR A 372 -6.60 -2.05 -6.80
N SER A 373 -5.53 -1.32 -6.42
CA SER A 373 -5.40 0.11 -6.68
C SER A 373 -5.42 0.42 -8.18
N ILE A 374 -4.58 -0.24 -8.97
CA ILE A 374 -4.51 -0.07 -10.42
C ILE A 374 -5.88 -0.35 -11.05
N SER A 375 -6.49 -1.52 -10.74
CA SER A 375 -7.77 -1.90 -11.33
C SER A 375 -8.91 -0.95 -10.92
N LEU A 376 -8.95 -0.50 -9.66
CA LEU A 376 -9.96 0.48 -9.20
C LEU A 376 -9.81 1.79 -9.97
N LEU A 377 -8.60 2.35 -10.02
CA LEU A 377 -8.32 3.66 -10.62
C LEU A 377 -8.64 3.66 -12.12
N ARG A 378 -8.33 2.55 -12.82
CA ARG A 378 -8.65 2.37 -14.25
C ARG A 378 -10.15 2.27 -14.53
N ASN A 379 -10.90 1.56 -13.68
CA ASN A 379 -12.24 1.06 -14.06
C ASN A 379 -13.43 1.65 -13.29
N VAL A 380 -13.22 2.16 -12.06
CA VAL A 380 -14.32 2.58 -11.17
C VAL A 380 -14.35 4.10 -11.05
N ARG A 381 -15.39 4.71 -11.63
CA ARG A 381 -15.50 6.16 -11.88
C ARG A 381 -16.81 6.71 -11.32
N LYS A 382 -17.94 6.25 -11.86
CA LYS A 382 -19.30 6.69 -11.50
C LYS A 382 -19.89 5.85 -10.40
N ASN A 383 -19.45 4.60 -10.27
CA ASN A 383 -19.94 3.71 -9.24
C ASN A 383 -19.60 4.28 -7.85
N PRO A 384 -20.57 4.37 -6.92
CA PRO A 384 -20.34 4.88 -5.56
C PRO A 384 -19.20 4.16 -4.83
N LEU A 385 -18.88 2.92 -5.21
CA LEU A 385 -17.73 2.19 -4.69
C LEU A 385 -16.41 2.98 -4.74
N ARG A 386 -16.27 3.91 -5.69
CA ARG A 386 -15.11 4.81 -5.72
C ARG A 386 -14.95 5.59 -4.41
N ASP A 387 -16.01 6.17 -3.87
CA ASP A 387 -15.97 6.93 -2.62
C ASP A 387 -15.65 6.03 -1.41
N LEU A 388 -16.00 4.74 -1.48
CA LEU A 388 -15.69 3.75 -0.45
C LEU A 388 -14.20 3.36 -0.46
N LEU A 389 -13.63 3.05 -1.63
CA LEU A 389 -12.31 2.42 -1.73
C LEU A 389 -11.16 3.36 -2.10
N TYR A 390 -11.44 4.45 -2.83
CA TYR A 390 -10.42 5.39 -3.27
C TYR A 390 -9.56 5.94 -2.12
N PRO A 391 -10.13 6.37 -0.97
CA PRO A 391 -9.34 6.92 0.14
C PRO A 391 -8.28 5.96 0.69
N HIS A 392 -8.52 4.65 0.53
CA HIS A 392 -7.66 3.57 1.01
C HIS A 392 -6.63 3.09 -0.01
N LEU A 393 -6.84 3.39 -1.31
CA LEU A 393 -6.02 2.89 -2.42
C LEU A 393 -5.24 3.97 -3.19
N LYS A 394 -5.55 5.25 -2.99
CA LYS A 394 -5.06 6.38 -3.80
C LYS A 394 -3.54 6.57 -3.87
N GLU A 395 -2.81 6.21 -2.83
CA GLU A 395 -1.35 6.41 -2.74
C GLU A 395 -0.54 5.10 -2.88
N VAL A 396 -1.20 3.93 -3.00
CA VAL A 396 -0.55 2.61 -3.01
C VAL A 396 0.48 2.49 -4.14
N VAL A 397 0.08 2.80 -5.37
CA VAL A 397 1.00 2.76 -6.54
C VAL A 397 2.16 3.74 -6.37
N HIS A 398 1.92 4.86 -5.70
CA HIS A 398 2.94 5.89 -5.51
C HIS A 398 3.99 5.43 -4.50
N ILE A 399 3.58 5.00 -3.30
CA ILE A 399 4.53 4.52 -2.29
C ILE A 399 5.30 3.29 -2.79
N ASN A 400 4.68 2.42 -3.58
CA ASN A 400 5.37 1.26 -4.16
C ASN A 400 6.43 1.69 -5.19
N ASN A 401 6.15 2.70 -6.01
CA ASN A 401 7.13 3.28 -6.92
C ASN A 401 8.27 4.00 -6.17
N PHE A 402 7.95 4.73 -5.11
CA PHE A 402 8.95 5.35 -4.23
C PHE A 402 9.84 4.28 -3.56
N GLY A 403 9.23 3.29 -2.92
CA GLY A 403 9.88 2.15 -2.28
C GLY A 403 10.78 1.37 -3.23
N ARG A 404 10.37 1.19 -4.49
CA ARG A 404 11.23 0.57 -5.50
C ARG A 404 12.54 1.33 -5.72
N ARG A 405 12.49 2.66 -5.76
CA ARG A 405 13.67 3.51 -5.98
C ARG A 405 14.61 3.53 -4.77
N ILE A 406 14.06 3.58 -3.56
CA ILE A 406 14.85 3.76 -2.33
C ILE A 406 15.21 2.45 -1.61
N LEU A 407 14.35 1.42 -1.69
CA LEU A 407 14.54 0.13 -1.03
C LEU A 407 15.05 -0.93 -2.00
N MET A 408 14.45 -1.01 -3.19
CA MET A 408 14.64 -2.16 -4.10
C MET A 408 15.56 -1.91 -5.29
N ASP A 409 16.18 -0.74 -5.44
CA ASP A 409 17.13 -0.52 -6.53
C ASP A 409 18.33 -1.49 -6.38
N PRO A 410 18.58 -2.41 -7.32
CA PRO A 410 19.67 -3.37 -7.23
C PRO A 410 21.06 -2.71 -7.21
N LYS A 411 21.19 -1.44 -7.60
CA LYS A 411 22.46 -0.72 -7.61
C LYS A 411 22.75 0.05 -6.33
N GLY A 412 21.76 0.28 -5.46
CA GLY A 412 21.95 1.16 -4.32
C GLY A 412 20.81 1.30 -3.32
N GLY A 413 19.69 0.61 -3.53
CA GLY A 413 18.56 0.56 -2.60
C GLY A 413 18.91 -0.14 -1.29
N PHE A 414 18.14 0.10 -0.24
CA PHE A 414 18.42 -0.44 1.10
C PHE A 414 18.53 -1.96 1.13
N PHE A 415 17.61 -2.70 0.52
CA PHE A 415 17.67 -4.17 0.55
C PHE A 415 18.91 -4.72 -0.16
N ALA A 416 19.49 -3.99 -1.13
CA ALA A 416 20.68 -4.40 -1.89
C ALA A 416 21.93 -4.24 -1.03
N LYS A 417 21.83 -3.51 0.08
CA LYS A 417 22.89 -3.38 1.08
C LYS A 417 22.71 -4.35 2.25
N LEU A 418 21.48 -4.81 2.50
CA LEU A 418 21.14 -5.78 3.56
C LEU A 418 21.35 -7.24 3.14
N GLU A 419 21.07 -7.58 1.88
CA GLU A 419 21.44 -8.81 1.15
C GLU A 419 21.67 -10.11 1.98
N PRO A 420 20.62 -10.80 2.51
CA PRO A 420 20.70 -12.27 2.52
C PRO A 420 20.49 -12.81 1.10
N MET A 421 19.60 -12.19 0.32
CA MET A 421 19.26 -12.57 -1.05
C MET A 421 19.53 -11.42 -2.03
N PRO A 422 19.90 -11.72 -3.28
CA PRO A 422 20.09 -10.67 -4.27
C PRO A 422 18.74 -10.08 -4.71
N ILE A 423 18.62 -8.74 -4.76
CA ILE A 423 17.44 -8.05 -5.33
C ILE A 423 17.47 -8.14 -6.86
N ILE A 424 17.28 -9.34 -7.36
CA ILE A 424 17.26 -9.68 -8.78
C ILE A 424 16.06 -10.64 -8.98
N PRO A 425 15.90 -11.37 -10.10
CA PRO A 425 14.69 -12.17 -10.34
C PRO A 425 14.23 -13.07 -9.18
N ASP A 426 15.11 -13.50 -8.27
CA ASP A 426 14.75 -14.43 -7.19
C ASP A 426 13.91 -13.80 -6.05
N MET A 427 14.22 -12.59 -5.59
CA MET A 427 13.34 -11.89 -4.63
C MET A 427 11.98 -11.59 -5.26
N LEU A 428 11.96 -11.18 -6.53
CA LEU A 428 10.71 -10.89 -7.25
C LEU A 428 9.87 -12.16 -7.48
N LYS A 429 10.50 -13.32 -7.71
CA LYS A 429 9.80 -14.62 -7.74
C LYS A 429 9.22 -14.99 -6.38
N TRP A 430 9.91 -14.69 -5.28
CA TRP A 430 9.36 -14.93 -3.95
C TRP A 430 8.10 -14.09 -3.72
N VAL A 431 8.16 -12.79 -4.02
CA VAL A 431 6.99 -11.90 -3.98
C VAL A 431 5.87 -12.45 -4.88
N ARG A 432 6.17 -12.83 -6.13
CA ARG A 432 5.20 -13.46 -7.04
C ARG A 432 4.52 -14.68 -6.40
N SER A 433 5.30 -15.56 -5.77
CA SER A 433 4.76 -16.74 -5.11
C SER A 433 3.83 -16.38 -3.95
N ASN A 434 4.18 -15.38 -3.14
CA ASN A 434 3.32 -14.92 -2.05
C ASN A 434 2.00 -14.34 -2.61
N VAL A 435 2.10 -13.41 -3.56
CA VAL A 435 0.94 -12.79 -4.21
C VAL A 435 0.05 -13.83 -4.89
N GLY A 436 0.64 -14.93 -5.40
CA GLY A 436 -0.10 -16.05 -6.00
C GLY A 436 -0.95 -16.88 -5.02
N SER A 437 -0.72 -16.72 -3.72
CA SER A 437 -1.51 -17.36 -2.67
C SER A 437 -2.59 -16.46 -2.08
N TYR A 438 -2.60 -15.16 -2.40
CA TYR A 438 -3.54 -14.20 -1.84
C TYR A 438 -4.80 -14.05 -2.69
N ASP A 439 -5.95 -14.16 -2.05
CA ASP A 439 -7.26 -13.93 -2.65
C ASP A 439 -8.23 -13.38 -1.59
N TRP A 440 -9.23 -12.64 -2.03
CA TRP A 440 -10.23 -12.00 -1.16
C TRP A 440 -11.33 -12.96 -0.70
N THR A 441 -11.52 -14.07 -1.42
CA THR A 441 -12.68 -14.94 -1.25
C THR A 441 -12.60 -15.73 0.04
N ASP A 442 -13.67 -15.73 0.82
CA ASP A 442 -13.79 -16.38 2.14
C ASP A 442 -12.72 -15.93 3.15
N TRP A 443 -11.95 -14.88 2.83
CA TRP A 443 -10.91 -14.35 3.69
C TRP A 443 -11.54 -13.61 4.88
N GLN A 444 -11.02 -13.84 6.07
CA GLN A 444 -11.34 -13.06 7.27
C GLN A 444 -10.16 -13.12 8.24
N PRO A 445 -10.11 -12.28 9.29
CA PRO A 445 -9.03 -12.39 10.28
C PRO A 445 -9.04 -13.75 10.98
N ARG A 446 -7.86 -14.26 11.30
CA ARG A 446 -7.69 -15.49 12.07
C ARG A 446 -8.33 -15.39 13.44
N LYS A 447 -8.80 -16.52 13.99
CA LYS A 447 -9.35 -16.55 15.35
C LYS A 447 -8.24 -16.41 16.41
N PRO A 448 -8.51 -15.74 17.54
CA PRO A 448 -7.57 -15.72 18.66
C PRO A 448 -7.25 -17.14 19.14
N LEU A 449 -5.97 -17.38 19.41
CA LEU A 449 -5.47 -18.68 19.91
C LEU A 449 -5.61 -18.78 21.43
N CYS A 450 -5.46 -17.65 22.11
CA CYS A 450 -5.48 -17.52 23.56
C CYS A 450 -5.79 -16.08 23.95
N GLU A 451 -5.92 -15.82 25.25
CA GLU A 451 -6.23 -14.49 25.76
C GLU A 451 -5.17 -13.43 25.42
N SER A 452 -3.89 -13.81 25.31
CA SER A 452 -2.82 -12.87 24.95
C SER A 452 -2.68 -12.62 23.45
N HIS A 453 -3.45 -13.29 22.58
CA HIS A 453 -3.37 -13.10 21.12
C HIS A 453 -4.12 -11.83 20.67
N THR A 454 -3.61 -10.66 21.09
CA THR A 454 -4.22 -9.34 20.86
C THR A 454 -4.33 -8.99 19.39
N TYR A 455 -3.34 -9.35 18.55
CA TYR A 455 -3.39 -9.11 17.10
C TYR A 455 -4.66 -9.70 16.46
N ALA A 456 -4.99 -10.96 16.76
CA ALA A 456 -6.20 -11.59 16.25
C ALA A 456 -7.47 -10.98 16.84
N LYS A 457 -7.49 -10.67 18.14
CA LYS A 457 -8.65 -10.06 18.80
C LYS A 457 -9.01 -8.70 18.19
N ILE A 458 -8.01 -7.84 18.01
CA ILE A 458 -8.18 -6.53 17.40
C ILE A 458 -8.58 -6.66 15.93
N GLY A 459 -7.96 -7.59 15.19
CA GLY A 459 -8.33 -7.86 13.80
C GLY A 459 -9.80 -8.24 13.64
N ASN A 460 -10.32 -9.15 14.47
CA ASN A 460 -11.73 -9.51 14.45
C ASN A 460 -12.63 -8.34 14.86
N LEU A 461 -12.28 -7.57 15.89
CA LEU A 461 -13.01 -6.37 16.28
C LEU A 461 -13.11 -5.36 15.12
N TYR A 462 -12.01 -5.14 14.40
CA TYR A 462 -11.99 -4.24 13.25
C TYR A 462 -12.77 -4.82 12.07
N TRP A 463 -12.75 -6.12 11.85
CA TRP A 463 -13.54 -6.77 10.81
C TRP A 463 -15.05 -6.66 11.03
N ASP A 464 -15.50 -6.68 12.30
CA ASP A 464 -16.90 -6.41 12.65
C ASP A 464 -17.31 -4.96 12.33
N ILE A 465 -16.41 -4.00 12.58
CA ILE A 465 -16.57 -2.60 12.18
C ILE A 465 -16.70 -2.51 10.66
N LEU A 466 -15.78 -3.13 9.92
CA LEU A 466 -15.80 -3.11 8.46
C LEU A 466 -17.05 -3.79 7.88
N THR A 467 -17.52 -4.87 8.51
CA THR A 467 -18.76 -5.53 8.12
C THR A 467 -19.95 -4.58 8.25
N THR A 468 -20.10 -3.94 9.42
CA THR A 468 -21.16 -2.95 9.65
C THR A 468 -21.07 -1.76 8.67
N TYR A 469 -19.85 -1.25 8.47
CA TYR A 469 -19.59 -0.13 7.59
C TYR A 469 -19.93 -0.43 6.13
N VAL A 470 -19.42 -1.53 5.60
CA VAL A 470 -19.63 -1.94 4.21
C VAL A 470 -21.10 -2.30 3.98
N ASP A 471 -21.76 -2.99 4.91
CA ASP A 471 -23.19 -3.29 4.77
C ASP A 471 -24.03 -2.00 4.71
N SER A 472 -23.79 -1.07 5.63
CA SER A 472 -24.48 0.23 5.64
C SER A 472 -24.26 1.01 4.34
N PHE A 473 -23.03 1.03 3.81
CA PHE A 473 -22.71 1.72 2.57
C PHE A 473 -23.47 1.11 1.38
N PHE A 474 -23.53 -0.21 1.28
CA PHE A 474 -24.23 -0.88 0.20
C PHE A 474 -25.74 -0.71 0.29
N ASP A 475 -26.30 -0.69 1.50
CA ASP A 475 -27.73 -0.44 1.70
C ASP A 475 -28.10 0.98 1.25
N GLU A 476 -27.25 1.98 1.54
CA GLU A 476 -27.45 3.38 1.12
C GLU A 476 -27.26 3.58 -0.38
N HIS A 477 -26.25 2.95 -0.99
CA HIS A 477 -25.83 3.22 -2.36
C HIS A 477 -26.24 2.14 -3.38
N ARG A 478 -27.11 1.21 -3.00
CA ARG A 478 -27.46 0.02 -3.80
C ARG A 478 -27.82 0.35 -5.24
N ASP A 479 -28.70 1.32 -5.45
CA ASP A 479 -29.18 1.69 -6.79
C ASP A 479 -28.05 2.25 -7.66
N GLY A 480 -27.17 3.08 -7.08
CA GLY A 480 -26.00 3.63 -7.78
C GLY A 480 -24.98 2.56 -8.12
N ILE A 481 -24.75 1.60 -7.22
CA ILE A 481 -23.85 0.46 -7.42
C ILE A 481 -24.36 -0.43 -8.56
N VAL A 482 -25.65 -0.79 -8.53
CA VAL A 482 -26.27 -1.67 -9.54
C VAL A 482 -26.39 -0.97 -10.89
N SER A 483 -26.72 0.32 -10.92
CA SER A 483 -26.87 1.08 -12.18
C SER A 483 -25.54 1.29 -12.92
N ASN A 484 -24.41 1.22 -12.20
CA ASN A 484 -23.07 1.34 -12.76
C ASN A 484 -22.28 0.03 -12.59
N TRP A 485 -22.96 -1.12 -12.62
CA TRP A 485 -22.33 -2.43 -12.40
C TRP A 485 -21.34 -2.83 -13.51
N ASP A 486 -21.45 -2.24 -14.69
CA ASP A 486 -20.51 -2.48 -15.79
C ASP A 486 -19.08 -2.01 -15.44
N GLU A 487 -18.92 -1.03 -14.55
CA GLU A 487 -17.62 -0.65 -13.97
C GLU A 487 -17.07 -1.75 -13.04
N ILE A 488 -17.93 -2.38 -12.23
CA ILE A 488 -17.54 -3.48 -11.35
C ILE A 488 -17.13 -4.72 -12.16
N PHE A 489 -17.84 -5.00 -13.24
CA PHE A 489 -17.45 -6.04 -14.19
C PHE A 489 -16.04 -5.77 -14.76
N ARG A 490 -15.77 -4.55 -15.24
CA ARG A 490 -14.43 -4.20 -15.76
C ARG A 490 -13.35 -4.27 -14.69
N PHE A 491 -13.64 -3.78 -13.47
CA PHE A 491 -12.74 -3.91 -12.31
C PHE A 491 -12.39 -5.37 -12.00
N SER A 492 -13.39 -6.27 -12.02
CA SER A 492 -13.22 -7.71 -11.83
C SER A 492 -12.38 -8.33 -12.97
N GLU A 493 -12.69 -8.01 -14.22
CA GLU A 493 -11.95 -8.54 -15.38
C GLU A 493 -10.49 -8.10 -15.37
N ASP A 494 -10.24 -6.81 -15.18
CA ASP A 494 -8.90 -6.23 -15.20
C ASP A 494 -8.04 -6.81 -14.07
N LEU A 495 -8.60 -6.96 -12.87
CA LEU A 495 -7.92 -7.54 -11.72
C LEU A 495 -7.50 -9.00 -11.97
N VAL A 496 -8.42 -9.84 -12.43
CA VAL A 496 -8.14 -11.27 -12.67
C VAL A 496 -7.18 -11.45 -13.85
N GLN A 497 -7.38 -10.69 -14.94
CA GLN A 497 -6.54 -10.77 -16.13
C GLN A 497 -5.07 -10.50 -15.81
N HIS A 498 -4.81 -9.50 -14.96
CA HIS A 498 -3.46 -9.07 -14.64
C HIS A 498 -2.86 -9.76 -13.42
N SER A 499 -3.68 -10.32 -12.51
CA SER A 499 -3.18 -11.05 -11.34
C SER A 499 -2.16 -12.14 -11.71
N VAL A 500 -1.32 -12.56 -10.76
CA VAL A 500 -0.34 -13.63 -11.02
C VAL A 500 -1.02 -15.00 -11.15
N ALA A 501 -0.26 -16.02 -11.57
CA ALA A 501 -0.71 -17.40 -11.49
C ALA A 501 -0.90 -17.83 -10.03
N HIS A 502 -1.94 -18.60 -9.75
CA HIS A 502 -2.21 -19.15 -8.45
C HIS A 502 -1.12 -20.16 -8.03
N VAL A 503 -0.72 -20.09 -6.77
CA VAL A 503 0.06 -21.13 -6.10
C VAL A 503 -0.61 -21.51 -4.78
N ALA A 504 -0.82 -22.81 -4.57
CA ALA A 504 -1.48 -23.34 -3.37
C ALA A 504 -0.56 -23.31 -2.13
N LEU A 505 0.75 -23.41 -2.36
CA LEU A 505 1.78 -23.35 -1.33
C LEU A 505 2.87 -22.38 -1.79
N THR A 506 3.24 -21.43 -0.93
CA THR A 506 4.28 -20.46 -1.25
C THR A 506 5.68 -21.08 -1.17
N MET A 507 6.67 -20.43 -1.81
CA MET A 507 8.06 -20.91 -1.84
C MET A 507 8.67 -21.11 -0.45
N GLU A 508 8.29 -20.31 0.55
CA GLU A 508 8.86 -20.38 1.90
C GLU A 508 8.18 -21.39 2.83
N GLN A 509 7.01 -21.91 2.44
CA GLN A 509 6.26 -22.86 3.26
C GLN A 509 6.84 -24.28 3.16
N VAL A 510 6.72 -25.03 4.25
CA VAL A 510 7.09 -26.44 4.34
C VAL A 510 5.83 -27.28 4.35
N ASP A 511 5.78 -28.32 3.51
CA ASP A 511 4.81 -29.39 3.60
C ASP A 511 5.38 -30.51 4.48
N ASP A 512 5.11 -30.40 5.77
CA ASP A 512 5.51 -31.36 6.79
C ASP A 512 4.33 -32.19 7.31
N GLY A 513 3.15 -32.05 6.70
CA GLY A 513 1.90 -32.67 7.13
C GLY A 513 1.23 -32.01 8.33
N ASP A 514 1.77 -30.90 8.86
CA ASP A 514 1.07 -30.11 9.88
C ASP A 514 -0.12 -29.35 9.26
N GLU A 515 -1.21 -29.23 10.00
CA GLU A 515 -2.46 -28.63 9.52
C GLU A 515 -2.66 -27.21 10.06
N TRP A 516 -3.16 -26.27 9.26
CA TRP A 516 -3.44 -24.92 9.74
C TRP A 516 -4.42 -24.95 10.93
N TYR A 517 -4.12 -24.21 12.01
CA TYR A 517 -5.05 -24.14 13.15
C TYR A 517 -6.36 -23.41 12.80
N ASP A 518 -6.27 -22.52 11.82
CA ASP A 518 -7.35 -21.68 11.32
C ASP A 518 -7.09 -21.39 9.84
N LEU A 519 -8.15 -21.48 9.03
CA LEU A 519 -8.08 -21.32 7.58
C LEU A 519 -8.49 -19.92 7.12
N ASN A 520 -8.91 -19.02 8.01
CA ASN A 520 -9.54 -17.75 7.62
C ASN A 520 -8.62 -16.86 6.76
N GLU A 521 -7.30 -16.96 6.97
CA GLU A 521 -6.28 -16.20 6.21
C GLU A 521 -5.51 -17.08 5.20
N ILE A 522 -5.95 -18.32 5.01
CA ILE A 522 -5.34 -19.31 4.11
C ILE A 522 -6.33 -19.61 2.98
N ASP A 523 -5.84 -19.78 1.74
CA ASP A 523 -6.73 -20.14 0.64
C ASP A 523 -7.43 -21.50 0.88
N HIS A 524 -8.74 -21.46 1.06
CA HIS A 524 -9.59 -22.63 1.31
C HIS A 524 -10.93 -22.55 0.55
N SER A 525 -11.10 -21.55 -0.32
CA SER A 525 -12.38 -21.29 -0.96
C SER A 525 -12.70 -22.32 -2.05
N SER A 526 -13.95 -22.81 -2.04
CA SER A 526 -14.50 -23.66 -3.09
C SER A 526 -14.92 -22.89 -4.34
N ASN A 527 -14.92 -21.56 -4.33
CA ASN A 527 -15.22 -20.78 -5.53
C ASN A 527 -14.13 -21.04 -6.59
N PRO A 528 -14.50 -21.33 -7.85
CA PRO A 528 -13.52 -21.66 -8.87
C PRO A 528 -12.68 -20.44 -9.23
N ARG A 529 -11.37 -20.64 -9.37
CA ARG A 529 -10.46 -19.70 -10.01
C ARG A 529 -10.68 -19.71 -11.52
N ARG A 530 -10.39 -18.61 -12.19
CA ARG A 530 -10.47 -18.52 -13.66
C ARG A 530 -9.11 -18.82 -14.29
N GLU A 531 -9.11 -19.51 -15.41
CA GLU A 531 -7.95 -19.64 -16.28
C GLU A 531 -7.91 -18.48 -17.29
N VAL A 532 -6.76 -17.82 -17.41
CA VAL A 532 -6.51 -16.78 -18.42
C VAL A 532 -5.16 -17.09 -19.07
N ASN A 533 -5.13 -17.20 -20.40
CA ASN A 533 -3.92 -17.51 -21.18
C ASN A 533 -3.18 -18.78 -20.72
N GLY A 534 -3.91 -19.82 -20.31
CA GLY A 534 -3.34 -21.09 -19.84
C GLY A 534 -2.87 -21.11 -18.39
N GLU A 535 -3.04 -20.01 -17.64
CA GLU A 535 -2.72 -19.94 -16.21
C GLU A 535 -3.98 -19.80 -15.36
N ILE A 536 -4.13 -20.64 -14.33
CA ILE A 536 -5.13 -20.44 -13.28
C ILE A 536 -4.71 -19.21 -12.46
N LYS A 537 -5.58 -18.21 -12.38
CA LYS A 537 -5.25 -16.91 -11.78
C LYS A 537 -5.45 -16.88 -10.27
N ALA A 538 -4.59 -16.11 -9.59
CA ALA A 538 -4.53 -15.99 -8.14
C ALA A 538 -5.67 -15.16 -7.55
N VAL A 539 -6.31 -14.30 -8.32
CA VAL A 539 -7.50 -13.58 -7.86
C VAL A 539 -8.75 -14.18 -8.52
N ARG A 540 -9.78 -14.45 -7.72
CA ARG A 540 -11.08 -14.92 -8.20
C ARG A 540 -11.93 -13.75 -8.74
N PRO A 541 -12.77 -13.98 -9.77
CA PRO A 541 -13.64 -12.94 -10.29
C PRO A 541 -14.70 -12.55 -9.27
N ILE A 542 -14.91 -11.25 -9.10
CA ILE A 542 -15.96 -10.69 -8.24
C ILE A 542 -17.33 -10.95 -8.87
N THR A 543 -17.40 -10.74 -10.18
CA THR A 543 -18.55 -10.99 -11.04
C THR A 543 -18.08 -11.41 -12.43
N SER A 544 -18.97 -12.08 -13.18
CA SER A 544 -18.74 -12.51 -14.56
C SER A 544 -19.72 -11.87 -15.55
N SER A 545 -20.50 -10.87 -15.12
CA SER A 545 -21.50 -10.24 -15.96
C SER A 545 -21.64 -8.75 -15.67
N THR A 546 -22.17 -7.99 -16.63
CA THR A 546 -22.47 -6.56 -16.47
C THR A 546 -23.77 -6.30 -15.70
N THR A 547 -24.42 -7.35 -15.19
CA THR A 547 -25.63 -7.26 -14.36
C THR A 547 -25.33 -7.90 -13.00
N ALA A 548 -25.63 -7.17 -11.91
CA ALA A 548 -25.39 -7.66 -10.57
C ALA A 548 -26.34 -8.81 -10.20
N THR A 549 -25.81 -9.86 -9.58
CA THR A 549 -26.59 -10.81 -8.79
C THR A 549 -26.36 -10.59 -7.29
N GLU A 550 -27.21 -11.11 -6.42
CA GLU A 550 -26.99 -11.03 -4.96
C GLU A 550 -25.67 -11.69 -4.53
N LYS A 551 -25.25 -12.77 -5.22
CA LYS A 551 -23.94 -13.38 -4.98
C LYS A 551 -22.82 -12.41 -5.35
N ASP A 552 -22.93 -11.72 -6.49
CA ASP A 552 -21.90 -10.76 -6.90
C ASP A 552 -21.83 -9.55 -5.97
N ILE A 553 -22.98 -9.10 -5.44
CA ILE A 553 -23.03 -8.04 -4.42
C ILE A 553 -22.32 -8.50 -3.13
N ALA A 554 -22.59 -9.73 -2.67
CA ALA A 554 -21.90 -10.30 -1.51
C ALA A 554 -20.38 -10.44 -1.74
N ASN A 555 -19.97 -10.88 -2.93
CA ASN A 555 -18.57 -10.92 -3.34
C ASN A 555 -17.94 -9.52 -3.29
N LEU A 556 -18.61 -8.50 -3.84
CA LEU A 556 -18.09 -7.14 -3.83
C LEU A 556 -17.95 -6.59 -2.40
N LYS A 557 -18.94 -6.82 -1.52
CA LYS A 557 -18.83 -6.48 -0.10
C LYS A 557 -17.61 -7.14 0.55
N GLN A 558 -17.38 -8.43 0.26
CA GLN A 558 -16.22 -9.16 0.77
C GLN A 558 -14.89 -8.57 0.28
N VAL A 559 -14.78 -8.23 -1.01
CA VAL A 559 -13.60 -7.54 -1.57
C VAL A 559 -13.36 -6.21 -0.88
N CYS A 560 -14.42 -5.44 -0.62
CA CYS A 560 -14.29 -4.14 0.06
C CYS A 560 -13.69 -4.29 1.46
N LYS A 561 -14.23 -5.21 2.26
CA LYS A 561 -13.70 -5.48 3.60
C LYS A 561 -12.25 -5.95 3.53
N TYR A 562 -11.92 -6.87 2.62
CA TYR A 562 -10.56 -7.36 2.43
C TYR A 562 -9.59 -6.22 2.11
N VAL A 563 -9.89 -5.41 1.09
CA VAL A 563 -9.04 -4.28 0.67
C VAL A 563 -8.86 -3.27 1.80
N ILE A 564 -9.96 -2.85 2.44
CA ILE A 564 -9.88 -1.87 3.53
C ILE A 564 -9.07 -2.45 4.69
N TYR A 565 -9.28 -3.71 5.08
CA TYR A 565 -8.53 -4.35 6.16
C TYR A 565 -7.03 -4.39 5.87
N GLN A 566 -6.63 -4.82 4.66
CA GLN A 566 -5.21 -4.95 4.29
C GLN A 566 -4.50 -3.60 4.24
N THR A 567 -5.17 -2.56 3.71
CA THR A 567 -4.62 -1.21 3.56
C THR A 567 -4.64 -0.38 4.84
N THR A 568 -5.40 -0.79 5.85
CA THR A 568 -5.52 -0.07 7.13
C THR A 568 -4.95 -0.88 8.28
N TYR A 569 -5.72 -1.80 8.87
CA TYR A 569 -5.33 -2.50 10.08
C TYR A 569 -4.12 -3.41 9.89
N TRP A 570 -4.09 -4.27 8.87
CA TRP A 570 -2.95 -5.16 8.64
C TRP A 570 -1.66 -4.35 8.50
N HIS A 571 -1.62 -3.39 7.55
CA HIS A 571 -0.44 -2.54 7.38
C HIS A 571 -0.09 -1.74 8.62
N SER A 572 -1.07 -1.20 9.36
CA SER A 572 -0.78 -0.49 10.62
C SER A 572 -0.08 -1.40 11.63
N CYS A 573 -0.54 -2.63 11.80
CA CYS A 573 0.09 -3.59 12.72
C CYS A 573 1.52 -3.92 12.30
N ILE A 574 1.73 -4.27 11.03
CA ILE A 574 3.07 -4.61 10.54
C ILE A 574 3.97 -3.37 10.59
N HIS A 575 3.56 -2.26 10.00
CA HIS A 575 4.37 -1.05 9.91
C HIS A 575 4.71 -0.45 11.29
N ASN A 576 3.77 -0.41 12.24
CA ASN A 576 4.03 0.16 13.57
C ASN A 576 4.95 -0.71 14.42
N GLU A 577 4.97 -2.03 14.20
CA GLU A 577 5.83 -2.99 14.90
C GLU A 577 7.26 -3.07 14.33
N HIS A 578 7.54 -2.37 13.23
CA HIS A 578 8.86 -2.35 12.61
C HIS A 578 9.95 -1.80 13.58
N ASN A 579 9.75 -0.63 14.18
CA ASN A 579 10.72 -0.11 15.16
C ASN A 579 10.86 -0.97 16.44
N PRO A 580 9.76 -1.43 17.07
CA PRO A 580 9.82 -2.33 18.22
C PRO A 580 10.70 -3.57 18.01
N GLU A 581 10.69 -4.18 16.83
CA GLU A 581 11.39 -5.46 16.58
C GLU A 581 12.80 -5.28 16.00
N PHE A 582 13.01 -4.24 15.19
CA PHE A 582 14.25 -4.02 14.46
C PHE A 582 15.17 -2.96 15.04
N GLY A 583 14.63 -2.10 15.92
CA GLY A 583 15.34 -0.98 16.48
C GLY A 583 16.49 -1.34 17.42
N GLU A 584 16.66 -2.62 17.77
CA GLU A 584 17.76 -3.11 18.61
C GLU A 584 18.63 -4.14 17.87
N LEU A 585 19.88 -3.76 17.58
CA LEU A 585 20.84 -4.59 16.83
C LEU A 585 21.05 -5.98 17.44
N LYS A 586 21.08 -6.08 18.77
CA LYS A 586 21.36 -7.34 19.45
C LYS A 586 20.16 -8.29 19.50
N TYR A 587 18.94 -7.81 19.30
CA TYR A 587 17.72 -8.58 19.53
C TYR A 587 17.25 -9.44 18.36
N GLY A 588 16.97 -8.82 17.21
CA GLY A 588 16.22 -9.45 16.09
C GLY A 588 16.76 -9.14 14.69
N ASN A 589 17.96 -8.58 14.60
CA ASN A 589 18.56 -8.17 13.34
C ASN A 589 19.21 -9.33 12.56
N LEU A 590 19.45 -9.12 11.26
CA LEU A 590 20.07 -10.09 10.33
C LEU A 590 21.40 -10.64 10.88
N LEU A 591 21.63 -11.94 10.75
CA LEU A 591 22.80 -12.64 11.30
C LEU A 591 23.68 -13.25 10.21
N ARG A 592 24.97 -13.44 10.50
CA ARG A 592 25.95 -14.05 9.57
C ARG A 592 26.84 -15.07 10.27
N ASN A 593 27.74 -15.68 9.50
CA ASN A 593 28.83 -16.54 9.99
C ASN A 593 28.34 -17.74 10.82
N GLY A 594 27.20 -18.33 10.44
CA GLY A 594 26.58 -19.45 11.12
C GLY A 594 25.59 -19.06 12.23
N SER A 595 25.45 -17.76 12.54
CA SER A 595 24.42 -17.15 13.39
C SER A 595 24.32 -17.64 14.85
N MET A 596 24.96 -18.74 15.22
CA MET A 596 24.89 -19.39 16.54
C MET A 596 26.00 -18.90 17.48
N ALA A 597 25.91 -17.65 17.93
CA ALA A 597 26.81 -17.07 18.93
C ALA A 597 26.08 -16.09 19.87
N ASP A 598 26.71 -15.75 20.99
CA ASP A 598 26.16 -14.83 22.00
C ASP A 598 25.86 -13.45 21.38
N GLU A 599 24.92 -12.69 21.95
CA GLU A 599 24.45 -11.43 21.33
C GLU A 599 25.48 -10.29 21.31
N ASP A 600 26.52 -10.40 22.13
CA ASP A 600 27.69 -9.52 22.14
C ASP A 600 28.79 -9.95 21.17
N ASP A 601 28.66 -11.11 20.51
CA ASP A 601 29.61 -11.54 19.49
C ASP A 601 29.36 -10.79 18.18
N GLU A 602 30.17 -9.75 17.96
CA GLU A 602 30.15 -8.92 16.76
C GLU A 602 30.45 -9.69 15.46
N SER A 603 31.00 -10.90 15.54
CA SER A 603 31.29 -11.70 14.36
C SER A 603 30.02 -12.20 13.66
N VAL A 604 28.93 -12.44 14.41
CA VAL A 604 27.64 -12.87 13.87
C VAL A 604 26.69 -11.71 13.54
N MET A 605 27.05 -10.49 13.93
CA MET A 605 26.30 -9.26 13.62
C MET A 605 26.42 -8.89 12.14
N PRO A 606 25.42 -8.21 11.57
CA PRO A 606 25.54 -7.66 10.22
C PRO A 606 26.63 -6.59 10.24
N GLY A 607 27.42 -6.43 9.16
CA GLY A 607 28.47 -5.41 9.13
C GLY A 607 27.94 -4.00 9.47
N GLN A 608 28.79 -3.14 10.01
CA GLN A 608 28.42 -1.82 10.56
C GLN A 608 27.63 -0.95 9.57
N GLU A 609 27.97 -0.95 8.28
CA GLU A 609 27.19 -0.29 7.23
C GLU A 609 25.76 -0.85 7.16
N ALA A 610 25.60 -2.18 7.06
CA ALA A 610 24.29 -2.82 7.05
C ALA A 610 23.51 -2.56 8.34
N ALA A 611 24.14 -2.66 9.51
CA ALA A 611 23.53 -2.35 10.80
C ALA A 611 22.96 -0.92 10.85
N SER A 612 23.72 0.06 10.33
CA SER A 612 23.24 1.45 10.24
C SER A 612 22.06 1.63 9.30
N ILE A 613 22.02 0.87 8.20
CA ILE A 613 20.93 0.89 7.24
C ILE A 613 19.66 0.27 7.83
N ILE A 614 19.78 -0.83 8.58
CA ILE A 614 18.60 -1.44 9.23
C ILE A 614 17.96 -0.45 10.21
N LEU A 615 18.75 0.14 11.12
CA LEU A 615 18.23 1.11 12.08
C LEU A 615 17.71 2.38 11.40
N GLY A 616 18.42 2.86 10.37
CA GLY A 616 18.03 4.03 9.58
C GLY A 616 16.71 3.82 8.85
N ALA A 617 16.56 2.70 8.13
CA ALA A 617 15.31 2.35 7.45
C ALA A 617 14.16 2.16 8.44
N SER A 618 14.42 1.49 9.57
CA SER A 618 13.39 1.24 10.59
C SER A 618 12.78 2.53 11.12
N ASN A 619 13.65 3.46 11.52
CA ASN A 619 13.22 4.75 12.06
C ASN A 619 12.65 5.68 10.98
N MET A 620 13.12 5.57 9.73
CA MET A 620 12.64 6.38 8.61
C MET A 620 11.21 6.02 8.23
N LEU A 621 10.94 4.74 7.98
CA LEU A 621 9.64 4.28 7.47
C LEU A 621 8.53 4.54 8.49
N THR A 622 8.77 4.19 9.76
CA THR A 622 7.84 4.40 10.89
C THR A 622 7.55 5.86 11.22
N ASN A 623 8.30 6.79 10.64
CA ASN A 623 8.14 8.21 10.88
C ASN A 623 7.39 8.93 9.74
N PHE A 624 6.86 8.18 8.76
CA PHE A 624 5.88 8.67 7.79
C PHE A 624 4.50 8.79 8.43
N LYS A 625 4.30 9.85 9.21
CA LYS A 625 3.13 10.03 10.09
C LYS A 625 2.02 10.86 9.44
N TYR A 626 1.41 10.33 8.39
CA TYR A 626 0.28 10.96 7.70
C TYR A 626 -0.72 9.92 7.18
N GLY A 627 -2.01 10.24 7.19
CA GLY A 627 -3.07 9.39 6.66
C GLY A 627 -3.58 8.42 7.70
N TYR A 628 -4.30 8.94 8.69
CA TYR A 628 -4.90 8.17 9.78
C TYR A 628 -6.42 8.27 9.75
N ILE A 629 -7.13 7.17 10.03
CA ILE A 629 -8.60 7.13 9.95
C ILE A 629 -9.24 8.20 10.83
N LEU A 630 -8.80 8.31 12.09
CA LEU A 630 -9.41 9.24 13.05
C LEU A 630 -8.99 10.70 12.83
N LYS A 631 -7.83 10.95 12.22
CA LYS A 631 -7.39 12.32 11.90
C LYS A 631 -8.04 12.84 10.63
N ASN A 632 -8.29 11.95 9.66
CA ASN A 632 -8.92 12.26 8.39
C ASN A 632 -8.32 13.52 7.74
N GLU A 633 -6.99 13.57 7.65
CA GLU A 633 -6.24 14.77 7.27
C GLU A 633 -6.62 15.30 5.88
N ASP A 634 -7.00 14.39 4.98
CA ASP A 634 -7.45 14.70 3.62
C ASP A 634 -8.95 15.02 3.53
N GLY A 635 -9.70 14.80 4.60
CA GLY A 635 -11.16 14.93 4.62
C GLY A 635 -11.89 13.87 3.79
N ASP A 636 -11.20 12.86 3.26
CA ASP A 636 -11.72 11.92 2.27
C ASP A 636 -12.24 10.60 2.86
N ILE A 637 -12.04 10.36 4.16
CA ILE A 637 -12.56 9.17 4.82
C ILE A 637 -14.06 9.33 5.10
N PRO A 638 -14.91 8.39 4.66
CA PRO A 638 -16.34 8.48 4.90
C PRO A 638 -16.68 8.57 6.40
N PRO A 639 -17.53 9.54 6.82
CA PRO A 639 -17.81 9.79 8.24
C PRO A 639 -18.25 8.57 9.03
N LYS A 640 -18.98 7.64 8.39
CA LYS A 640 -19.49 6.46 9.06
C LYS A 640 -18.38 5.53 9.54
N LEU A 641 -17.30 5.38 8.77
CA LEU A 641 -16.15 4.59 9.21
C LEU A 641 -15.49 5.23 10.42
N ILE A 642 -15.30 6.55 10.40
CA ILE A 642 -14.72 7.31 11.52
C ILE A 642 -15.57 7.13 12.78
N GLU A 643 -16.90 7.27 12.67
CA GLU A 643 -17.84 7.08 13.78
C GLU A 643 -17.73 5.67 14.38
N LEU A 644 -17.78 4.63 13.54
CA LEU A 644 -17.72 3.24 13.99
C LEU A 644 -16.38 2.91 14.65
N VAL A 645 -15.27 3.36 14.07
CA VAL A 645 -13.92 3.20 14.64
C VAL A 645 -13.83 3.93 15.98
N ALA A 646 -14.21 5.20 16.03
CA ALA A 646 -14.18 6.00 17.27
C ALA A 646 -15.07 5.39 18.37
N SER A 647 -16.20 4.79 18.02
CA SER A 647 -17.12 4.16 18.98
C SER A 647 -16.51 2.97 19.71
N LYS A 648 -15.44 2.37 19.16
CA LYS A 648 -14.75 1.19 19.70
C LYS A 648 -13.42 1.51 20.38
N LYS A 649 -13.09 2.79 20.58
CA LYS A 649 -11.80 3.24 21.14
C LYS A 649 -11.43 2.53 22.43
N ALA A 650 -12.36 2.39 23.37
CA ALA A 650 -12.10 1.74 24.66
C ALA A 650 -11.75 0.24 24.51
N GLU A 651 -12.40 -0.46 23.57
CA GLU A 651 -12.10 -1.86 23.28
C GLU A 651 -10.70 -2.05 22.65
N PHE A 652 -10.29 -1.16 21.74
CA PHE A 652 -8.93 -1.16 21.17
C PHE A 652 -7.87 -0.84 22.24
N GLU A 653 -8.10 0.19 23.06
CA GLU A 653 -7.16 0.58 24.13
C GLU A 653 -6.98 -0.54 25.17
N LYS A 654 -8.06 -1.26 25.51
CA LYS A 654 -7.99 -2.44 26.40
C LYS A 654 -7.11 -3.55 25.85
N LEU A 655 -6.99 -3.66 24.52
CA LEU A 655 -6.16 -4.64 23.82
C LEU A 655 -4.75 -4.10 23.52
N GLY A 656 -4.42 -2.89 23.98
CA GLY A 656 -3.09 -2.29 23.81
C GLY A 656 -2.85 -1.63 22.45
N PHE A 657 -3.90 -1.33 21.68
CA PHE A 657 -3.76 -0.69 20.37
C PHE A 657 -4.16 0.79 20.43
N ASP A 658 -3.23 1.70 20.12
CA ASP A 658 -3.53 3.12 19.99
C ASP A 658 -4.25 3.38 18.67
N LEU A 659 -5.56 3.59 18.75
CA LEU A 659 -6.42 3.81 17.59
C LEU A 659 -6.06 5.06 16.79
N ASN A 660 -5.32 6.02 17.36
CA ASN A 660 -4.82 7.18 16.63
C ASN A 660 -3.70 6.83 15.64
N THR A 661 -3.15 5.62 15.74
CA THR A 661 -2.13 5.08 14.83
C THR A 661 -2.70 4.20 13.72
N LEU A 662 -4.03 4.00 13.69
CA LEU A 662 -4.71 3.27 12.62
C LEU A 662 -4.66 4.09 11.32
N ARG A 663 -3.82 3.66 10.40
CA ARG A 663 -3.65 4.28 9.08
C ARG A 663 -4.89 4.11 8.23
N SER A 664 -5.14 5.06 7.35
CA SER A 664 -6.25 5.01 6.39
C SER A 664 -5.86 4.41 5.05
N ARG A 665 -4.56 4.27 4.75
CA ARG A 665 -4.05 3.85 3.44
C ARG A 665 -2.59 3.40 3.53
N LEU A 666 -2.10 2.74 2.48
CA LEU A 666 -0.67 2.49 2.28
C LEU A 666 -0.03 3.72 1.63
N ASN A 667 0.73 4.47 2.43
CA ASN A 667 1.51 5.62 1.97
C ASN A 667 2.88 5.71 2.67
N SER A 668 3.31 4.62 3.30
CA SER A 668 4.52 4.55 4.10
C SER A 668 5.25 3.23 4.00
#